data_AF-A0A7Y3P0U7-F1
#
_entry.id   AF-A0A7Y3P0U7-F1
#
_cell.length_a   1.000
_cell.length_b   1.000
_cell.length_c   1.000
_cell.angle_alpha   90.00
_cell.angle_beta   90.00
_cell.angle_gamma   90.00
#
_symmetry.space_group_name_H-M   'P 1'
#
loop_
_entity.id
_entity.type
_entity.pdbx_description
1 polymer ?
#
loop_
_entity_poly.entity_id
_entity_poly.type
_entity_poly.pdbx_seq_one_letter_code
_entity_poly.pdbx_strand_id
1 'polypeptide(L)'
;MISSARELVSGRLALLLLPLLYLCTTPDAYSQHTKIDSLLVLVENDKPDTILANHLHLLGLLYAREHKFDSALQMGSRAIAVAEKLNDRNRLAEALNDVGTVYFNQHKYPASLASYQRALRANTGYDIGSLIRSALICNNIGMVYEKEGAYAQARDYYVKAVRLITGSGDKKMQAYMLNSIGDFYWIQGNEPKSLKYFSDAIKLNTETGDNTELARGYNNIGVLYYSENNFPQALSNYTKALSFAGKAGDSRLKANILSNIGSIYREKGDINRQLSYSLKSLHAAAGLRSPPLLMTLLGNVGLAYWKKSDYSEALKYYSEALAYADSLGDKPAGSVIADNMGVICESQGDYPKALEYEFLSLNYSTRIGDLEGMAISKNKIGEIYSKQKNVKEAENYILQALYLADSVHLLQTIENSALDLSTLFAQKGEWEKAYHTYLQYVSAKDKLEAKDHGNALLQAQSAEEHHIESIIQKMEDDKEMVLMGLSGKGRWVKIASALILLLALVIIFLLQINIYSLTHKAEGDKAQNGYFILYMPHSVESGKFCRGERWQDTTLLMYGNPDVLHMSAQGKILQKNYLNLPDADPEIILKKIRESVNWNSIDNKMDDKNNITLLVANHKLSKICWEGSDLSMWLIGKKKFFKITPDKTNSHLTKNDRRLYTLQAAKGDVLYTFSKGWQIRLGTASPNGANTLLQKIKEVFNLDPETQRSKFRELIEEHLQNTPQTEDLLLTGLIV
;
A
#
# COMPACT_ATOMS: atom_id res chain seq x y z
N MET A 1 -67.64 17.98 -66.61
CA MET A 1 -66.84 18.68 -65.58
C MET A 1 -65.81 17.73 -65.02
N ILE A 2 -64.68 17.58 -65.72
CA ILE A 2 -63.50 16.82 -65.28
C ILE A 2 -62.30 17.70 -65.65
N SER A 3 -61.97 18.71 -64.83
CA SER A 3 -60.71 19.45 -64.98
C SER A 3 -60.43 20.40 -63.80
N SER A 4 -60.47 19.94 -62.55
CA SER A 4 -59.96 20.78 -61.45
C SER A 4 -59.54 20.01 -60.20
N ALA A 5 -59.04 18.77 -60.34
CA ALA A 5 -58.56 18.00 -59.19
C ALA A 5 -57.30 17.17 -59.46
N ARG A 6 -56.51 17.50 -60.49
CA ARG A 6 -55.30 16.71 -60.85
C ARG A 6 -53.96 17.45 -60.87
N GLU A 7 -53.90 18.74 -60.51
CA GLU A 7 -52.63 19.48 -60.49
C GLU A 7 -52.17 20.02 -59.12
N LEU A 8 -52.86 19.70 -58.02
CA LEU A 8 -52.44 20.18 -56.68
C LEU A 8 -51.74 19.14 -55.80
N VAL A 9 -51.43 17.94 -56.32
CA VAL A 9 -50.81 16.86 -55.52
C VAL A 9 -49.36 16.56 -55.93
N SER A 10 -48.87 17.01 -57.08
CA SER A 10 -47.49 16.74 -57.51
C SER A 10 -46.46 17.80 -57.07
N GLY A 11 -46.90 18.96 -56.54
CA GLY A 11 -45.99 20.07 -56.17
C GLY A 11 -45.62 20.19 -54.68
N ARG A 12 -46.29 19.47 -53.77
CA ARG A 12 -46.06 19.61 -52.31
C ARG A 12 -45.46 18.38 -51.61
N LEU A 13 -45.31 17.26 -52.31
CA LEU A 13 -44.56 16.10 -51.78
C LEU A 13 -43.05 16.13 -52.10
N ALA A 14 -42.61 16.93 -53.07
CA ALA A 14 -41.19 17.02 -53.44
C ALA A 14 -40.39 18.08 -52.64
N LEU A 15 -41.03 18.91 -51.82
CA LEU A 15 -40.39 19.99 -51.04
C LEU A 15 -40.36 19.77 -49.53
N LEU A 16 -40.94 18.66 -49.03
CA LEU A 16 -40.88 18.26 -47.61
C LEU A 16 -39.99 17.04 -47.35
N LEU A 17 -39.40 16.43 -48.38
CA LEU A 17 -38.47 15.30 -48.25
C LEU A 17 -36.98 15.70 -48.38
N LEU A 18 -36.68 16.97 -48.65
CA LEU A 18 -35.30 17.46 -48.77
C LEU A 18 -34.65 17.98 -47.47
N PRO A 19 -35.37 18.32 -46.37
CA PRO A 19 -34.73 18.52 -45.06
C PRO A 19 -34.64 17.23 -44.23
N LEU A 20 -35.41 16.18 -44.56
CA LEU A 20 -35.48 14.93 -43.79
C LEU A 20 -34.45 13.87 -44.21
N LEU A 21 -33.75 14.09 -45.33
CA LEU A 21 -32.63 13.25 -45.79
C LEU A 21 -31.25 13.83 -45.45
N TYR A 22 -31.19 15.01 -44.80
CA TYR A 22 -29.94 15.59 -44.27
C TYR A 22 -29.76 15.37 -42.75
N LEU A 23 -30.75 14.78 -42.08
CA LEU A 23 -30.74 14.51 -40.63
C LEU A 23 -30.41 13.05 -40.26
N CYS A 24 -30.09 12.20 -41.24
CA CYS A 24 -29.75 10.79 -41.01
C CYS A 24 -28.27 10.43 -41.24
N THR A 25 -27.37 11.40 -41.38
CA THR A 25 -25.92 11.16 -41.37
C THR A 25 -25.22 12.18 -40.48
N THR A 26 -25.40 12.05 -39.16
CA THR A 26 -24.43 12.31 -38.07
C THR A 26 -25.15 12.61 -36.72
N PRO A 27 -25.57 11.60 -35.94
CA PRO A 27 -26.22 11.87 -34.64
C PRO A 27 -25.26 12.17 -33.48
N ASP A 28 -24.00 11.73 -33.52
CA ASP A 28 -23.14 11.80 -32.32
C ASP A 28 -22.36 13.11 -32.17
N ALA A 29 -22.25 13.90 -33.24
CA ALA A 29 -21.53 15.18 -33.18
C ALA A 29 -22.32 16.28 -32.47
N TYR A 30 -23.66 16.22 -32.51
CA TYR A 30 -24.55 17.24 -31.93
C TYR A 30 -24.93 16.99 -30.47
N SER A 31 -24.87 15.75 -29.96
CA SER A 31 -25.43 15.42 -28.63
C SER A 31 -24.58 15.86 -27.43
N GLN A 32 -23.26 16.04 -27.60
CA GLN A 32 -22.37 16.51 -26.52
C GLN A 32 -22.22 18.03 -26.49
N HIS A 33 -22.16 18.68 -27.66
CA HIS A 33 -22.20 20.15 -27.75
C HIS A 33 -23.52 20.66 -27.17
N THR A 34 -24.65 20.04 -27.51
CA THR A 34 -25.93 20.39 -26.87
C THR A 34 -25.90 20.29 -25.34
N LYS A 35 -25.13 19.38 -24.74
CA LYS A 35 -25.04 19.28 -23.27
C LYS A 35 -24.17 20.37 -22.66
N ILE A 36 -23.01 20.69 -23.27
CA ILE A 36 -22.17 21.82 -22.86
C ILE A 36 -22.94 23.13 -23.06
N ASP A 37 -23.55 23.33 -24.23
CA ASP A 37 -24.30 24.53 -24.60
C ASP A 37 -25.53 24.71 -23.70
N SER A 38 -26.26 23.63 -23.40
CA SER A 38 -27.38 23.67 -22.43
C SER A 38 -26.90 24.04 -21.03
N LEU A 39 -25.78 23.49 -20.57
CA LEU A 39 -25.20 23.82 -19.26
C LEU A 39 -24.66 25.25 -19.23
N LEU A 40 -24.13 25.75 -20.34
CA LEU A 40 -23.61 27.11 -20.44
C LEU A 40 -24.74 28.14 -20.23
N VAL A 41 -25.88 27.92 -20.88
CA VAL A 41 -27.08 28.76 -20.72
C VAL A 41 -27.58 28.75 -19.28
N LEU A 42 -27.55 27.59 -18.60
CA LEU A 42 -27.95 27.50 -17.18
C LEU A 42 -26.98 28.27 -16.28
N VAL A 43 -25.68 28.11 -16.51
CA VAL A 43 -24.61 28.75 -15.72
C VAL A 43 -24.56 30.28 -15.88
N GLU A 44 -25.05 30.83 -16.99
CA GLU A 44 -25.14 32.28 -17.22
C GLU A 44 -26.34 32.95 -16.53
N ASN A 45 -27.41 32.17 -16.25
CA ASN A 45 -28.67 32.70 -15.74
C ASN A 45 -28.96 32.33 -14.27
N ASP A 46 -28.22 31.37 -13.69
CA ASP A 46 -28.45 30.92 -12.32
C ASP A 46 -27.93 31.90 -11.26
N LYS A 47 -28.68 32.02 -10.16
CA LYS A 47 -28.24 32.74 -8.96
C LYS A 47 -27.11 31.94 -8.28
N PRO A 48 -26.25 32.57 -7.47
CA PRO A 48 -25.19 31.87 -6.74
C PRO A 48 -25.78 31.00 -5.64
N ASP A 49 -26.21 29.80 -6.02
CA ASP A 49 -26.83 28.78 -5.20
C ASP A 49 -26.18 27.41 -5.44
N THR A 50 -26.72 26.38 -4.78
CA THR A 50 -26.21 25.01 -4.85
C THR A 50 -26.38 24.36 -6.23
N ILE A 51 -27.33 24.85 -7.04
CA ILE A 51 -27.58 24.36 -8.40
C ILE A 51 -26.51 24.91 -9.34
N LEU A 52 -26.22 26.22 -9.26
CA LEU A 52 -25.13 26.83 -10.03
C LEU A 52 -23.79 26.14 -9.75
N ALA A 53 -23.49 25.85 -8.48
CA ALA A 53 -22.26 25.14 -8.11
C ALA A 53 -22.18 23.74 -8.77
N ASN A 54 -23.29 22.99 -8.81
CA ASN A 54 -23.35 21.68 -9.44
C ASN A 54 -23.21 21.77 -10.98
N HIS A 55 -23.84 22.77 -11.61
CA HIS A 55 -23.73 23.00 -13.05
C HIS A 55 -22.30 23.39 -13.44
N LEU A 56 -21.64 24.27 -12.67
CA LEU A 56 -20.25 24.65 -12.88
C LEU A 56 -19.30 23.47 -12.70
N HIS A 57 -19.51 22.64 -11.68
CA HIS A 57 -18.77 21.39 -11.48
C HIS A 57 -18.86 20.48 -12.71
N LEU A 58 -20.07 20.17 -13.16
CA LEU A 58 -20.29 19.30 -14.31
C LEU A 58 -19.69 19.88 -15.60
N LEU A 59 -19.86 21.18 -15.83
CA LEU A 59 -19.32 21.87 -17.00
C LEU A 59 -17.78 21.88 -16.97
N GLY A 60 -17.16 22.09 -15.80
CA GLY A 60 -15.72 21.99 -15.61
C GLY A 60 -15.18 20.59 -15.95
N LEU A 61 -15.85 19.53 -15.49
CA LEU A 61 -15.49 18.15 -15.83
C LEU A 61 -15.62 17.86 -17.33
N LEU A 62 -16.65 18.39 -18.00
CA LEU A 62 -16.83 18.23 -19.44
C LEU A 62 -15.71 18.94 -20.22
N TYR A 63 -15.36 20.17 -19.86
CA TYR A 63 -14.24 20.87 -20.49
C TYR A 63 -12.90 20.17 -20.24
N ALA A 64 -12.67 19.65 -19.04
CA ALA A 64 -11.47 18.87 -18.73
C ALA A 64 -11.37 17.61 -19.61
N ARG A 65 -12.49 16.93 -19.88
CA ARG A 65 -12.54 15.78 -20.80
C ARG A 65 -12.27 16.15 -22.25
N GLU A 66 -12.66 17.35 -22.66
CA GLU A 66 -12.36 17.90 -23.99
C GLU A 66 -10.95 18.51 -24.09
N HIS A 67 -10.10 18.34 -23.06
CA HIS A 67 -8.78 18.98 -22.98
C HIS A 67 -8.79 20.51 -23.06
N LYS A 68 -9.97 21.14 -22.83
CA LYS A 68 -10.13 22.59 -22.74
C LYS A 68 -9.83 23.05 -21.31
N PHE A 69 -8.57 22.90 -20.92
CA PHE A 69 -8.16 23.06 -19.53
C PHE A 69 -8.39 24.48 -18.98
N ASP A 70 -8.23 25.52 -19.80
CA ASP A 70 -8.46 26.90 -19.36
C ASP A 70 -9.94 27.15 -19.03
N SER A 71 -10.85 26.67 -19.89
CA SER A 71 -12.29 26.72 -19.63
C SER A 71 -12.66 25.88 -18.40
N ALA A 72 -12.04 24.71 -18.22
CA ALA A 72 -12.26 23.87 -17.05
C ALA A 72 -11.82 24.57 -15.76
N LEU A 73 -10.64 25.21 -15.74
CA LEU A 73 -10.14 25.99 -14.61
C LEU A 73 -11.02 27.21 -14.31
N GLN A 74 -11.54 27.87 -15.35
CA GLN A 74 -12.48 28.98 -15.19
C GLN A 74 -13.77 28.53 -14.50
N MET A 75 -14.36 27.42 -14.95
CA MET A 75 -15.57 26.86 -14.32
C MET A 75 -15.29 26.38 -12.89
N GLY A 76 -14.17 25.70 -12.65
CA GLY A 76 -13.74 25.28 -11.32
C GLY A 76 -13.52 26.46 -10.36
N SER A 77 -12.91 27.55 -10.83
CA SER A 77 -12.71 28.77 -10.03
C SER A 77 -14.04 29.44 -9.68
N ARG A 78 -15.00 29.47 -10.62
CA ARG A 78 -16.37 29.94 -10.35
C ARG A 78 -17.07 29.05 -9.33
N ALA A 79 -16.94 27.72 -9.44
CA ALA A 79 -17.54 26.78 -8.51
C ALA A 79 -16.99 26.95 -7.08
N ILE A 80 -15.68 27.17 -6.94
CA ILE A 80 -15.03 27.50 -5.66
C ILE A 80 -15.64 28.78 -5.07
N ALA A 81 -15.73 29.86 -5.86
CA ALA A 81 -16.26 31.14 -5.38
C ALA A 81 -17.73 31.04 -4.93
N VAL A 82 -18.56 30.26 -5.65
CA VAL A 82 -19.95 30.00 -5.26
C VAL A 82 -20.00 29.19 -3.96
N ALA A 83 -19.21 28.12 -3.85
CA ALA A 83 -19.16 27.29 -2.65
C ALA A 83 -18.71 28.07 -1.40
N GLU A 84 -17.70 28.94 -1.53
CA GLU A 84 -17.23 29.83 -0.47
C GLU A 84 -18.33 30.82 -0.05
N LYS A 85 -19.03 31.43 -1.01
CA LYS A 85 -20.16 32.36 -0.73
C LYS A 85 -21.31 31.67 0.02
N LEU A 86 -21.56 30.40 -0.29
CA LEU A 86 -22.59 29.59 0.38
C LEU A 86 -22.13 29.00 1.71
N ASN A 87 -20.85 29.14 2.07
CA ASN A 87 -20.20 28.42 3.16
C ASN A 87 -20.36 26.88 3.06
N ASP A 88 -20.46 26.36 1.83
CA ASP A 88 -20.61 24.93 1.58
C ASP A 88 -19.25 24.26 1.43
N ARG A 89 -18.79 23.68 2.54
CA ARG A 89 -17.50 22.99 2.60
C ARG A 89 -17.41 21.73 1.72
N ASN A 90 -18.51 21.04 1.48
CA ASN A 90 -18.51 19.82 0.67
C ASN A 90 -18.29 20.17 -0.80
N ARG A 91 -19.06 21.15 -1.32
CA ARG A 91 -18.89 21.64 -2.69
C ARG A 91 -17.55 22.32 -2.90
N LEU A 92 -17.04 23.01 -1.88
CA LEU A 92 -15.70 23.58 -1.92
C LEU A 92 -14.64 22.49 -2.10
N ALA A 93 -14.74 21.38 -1.36
CA ALA A 93 -13.82 20.25 -1.51
C ALA A 93 -13.91 19.60 -2.89
N GLU A 94 -15.11 19.42 -3.44
CA GLU A 94 -15.35 18.85 -4.77
C GLU A 94 -14.73 19.74 -5.87
N ALA A 95 -15.03 21.04 -5.86
CA ALA A 95 -14.50 21.98 -6.85
C ALA A 95 -12.96 22.10 -6.79
N LEU A 96 -12.38 22.12 -5.58
CA LEU A 96 -10.92 22.11 -5.41
C LEU A 96 -10.28 20.80 -5.90
N ASN A 97 -10.95 19.66 -5.73
CA ASN A 97 -10.49 18.39 -6.26
C ASN A 97 -10.50 18.37 -7.80
N ASP A 98 -11.53 18.91 -8.44
CA ASP A 98 -11.57 18.99 -9.91
C ASP A 98 -10.48 19.90 -10.45
N VAL A 99 -10.27 21.07 -9.84
CA VAL A 99 -9.18 21.98 -10.20
C VAL A 99 -7.82 21.28 -10.02
N GLY A 100 -7.65 20.53 -8.93
CA GLY A 100 -6.47 19.70 -8.72
C GLY A 100 -6.25 18.68 -9.84
N THR A 101 -7.32 18.07 -10.34
CA THR A 101 -7.30 17.10 -11.44
C THR A 101 -6.92 17.76 -12.77
N VAL A 102 -7.43 18.96 -13.04
CA VAL A 102 -7.05 19.72 -14.23
C VAL A 102 -5.57 20.10 -14.19
N TYR A 103 -5.04 20.55 -13.05
CA TYR A 103 -3.60 20.80 -12.91
C TYR A 103 -2.76 19.54 -13.04
N PHE A 104 -3.22 18.40 -12.53
CA PHE A 104 -2.55 17.11 -12.70
C PHE A 104 -2.42 16.75 -14.19
N ASN A 105 -3.51 16.90 -14.95
CA ASN A 105 -3.53 16.63 -16.39
C ASN A 105 -2.69 17.62 -17.21
N GLN A 106 -2.43 18.82 -16.67
CA GLN A 106 -1.47 19.78 -17.23
C GLN A 106 -0.01 19.52 -16.79
N HIS A 107 0.25 18.43 -16.06
CA HIS A 107 1.55 18.11 -15.45
C HIS A 107 2.06 19.18 -14.46
N LYS A 108 1.17 20.02 -13.93
CA LYS A 108 1.48 21.04 -12.92
C LYS A 108 1.33 20.46 -11.51
N TYR A 109 2.19 19.51 -11.17
CA TYR A 109 2.11 18.72 -9.94
C TYR A 109 2.07 19.56 -8.65
N PRO A 110 2.87 20.63 -8.47
CA PRO A 110 2.78 21.47 -7.27
C PRO A 110 1.44 22.18 -7.10
N ALA A 111 0.86 22.69 -8.19
CA ALA A 111 -0.45 23.36 -8.17
C ALA A 111 -1.60 22.35 -7.95
N SER A 112 -1.46 21.15 -8.51
CA SER A 112 -2.36 20.03 -8.28
C SER A 112 -2.37 19.62 -6.80
N LEU A 113 -1.18 19.39 -6.23
CA LEU A 113 -1.02 19.02 -4.82
C LEU A 113 -1.60 20.09 -3.87
N ALA A 114 -1.33 21.37 -4.14
CA ALA A 114 -1.89 22.47 -3.35
C ALA A 114 -3.43 22.48 -3.37
N SER A 115 -4.03 22.26 -4.54
CA SER A 115 -5.49 22.18 -4.71
C SER A 115 -6.08 20.99 -3.96
N TYR A 116 -5.49 19.79 -4.08
CA TYR A 116 -5.93 18.61 -3.34
C TYR A 116 -5.78 18.75 -1.83
N GLN A 117 -4.69 19.35 -1.34
CA GLN A 117 -4.51 19.61 0.09
C GLN A 117 -5.57 20.59 0.63
N ARG A 118 -5.92 21.62 -0.16
CA ARG A 118 -7.04 22.51 0.19
C ARG A 118 -8.37 21.76 0.18
N ALA A 119 -8.62 20.89 -0.79
CA ALA A 119 -9.82 20.06 -0.85
C ALA A 119 -9.96 19.17 0.39
N LEU A 120 -8.86 18.53 0.81
CA LEU A 120 -8.84 17.67 2.00
C LEU A 120 -9.11 18.47 3.29
N ARG A 121 -8.60 19.71 3.41
CA ARG A 121 -8.88 20.59 4.55
C ARG A 121 -10.33 21.09 4.57
N ALA A 122 -10.93 21.30 3.40
CA ALA A 122 -12.34 21.69 3.30
C ALA A 122 -13.29 20.55 3.70
N ASN A 123 -12.92 19.29 3.41
CA ASN A 123 -13.72 18.12 3.71
C ASN A 123 -13.60 17.69 5.20
N THR A 124 -14.35 18.35 6.09
CA THR A 124 -14.27 18.12 7.55
C THR A 124 -15.29 17.14 8.13
N GLY A 125 -16.13 16.50 7.29
CA GLY A 125 -17.18 15.58 7.74
C GLY A 125 -16.66 14.19 8.11
N TYR A 126 -17.47 13.39 8.81
CA TYR A 126 -17.21 11.98 9.11
C TYR A 126 -18.28 11.03 8.56
N ASP A 127 -19.23 11.55 7.78
CA ASP A 127 -20.23 10.75 7.08
C ASP A 127 -19.62 9.96 5.92
N ILE A 128 -20.38 8.98 5.39
CA ILE A 128 -19.97 8.12 4.28
C ILE A 128 -19.52 8.95 3.06
N GLY A 129 -20.22 10.04 2.73
CA GLY A 129 -19.85 10.91 1.61
C GLY A 129 -18.51 11.62 1.85
N SER A 130 -18.25 12.07 3.08
CA SER A 130 -16.96 12.64 3.46
C SER A 130 -15.82 11.61 3.43
N LEU A 131 -16.06 10.36 3.83
CA LEU A 131 -15.07 9.29 3.75
C LEU A 131 -14.72 8.98 2.29
N ILE A 132 -15.72 8.90 1.41
CA ILE A 132 -15.52 8.70 -0.04
C ILE A 132 -14.71 9.85 -0.65
N ARG A 133 -15.09 11.12 -0.39
CA ARG A 133 -14.34 12.28 -0.86
C ARG A 133 -12.90 12.29 -0.35
N SER A 134 -12.69 12.02 0.94
CA SER A 134 -11.35 11.95 1.52
C SER A 134 -10.49 10.86 0.87
N ALA A 135 -11.07 9.69 0.57
CA ALA A 135 -10.39 8.60 -0.11
C ALA A 135 -9.98 9.00 -1.53
N LEU A 136 -10.89 9.60 -2.31
CA LEU A 136 -10.60 10.11 -3.66
C LEU A 136 -9.49 11.16 -3.66
N ILE A 137 -9.56 12.14 -2.76
CA ILE A 137 -8.53 13.18 -2.64
C ILE A 137 -7.18 12.57 -2.21
N CYS A 138 -7.18 11.62 -1.27
CA CYS A 138 -5.95 10.92 -0.88
C CYS A 138 -5.36 10.11 -2.05
N ASN A 139 -6.19 9.42 -2.81
CA ASN A 139 -5.75 8.69 -4.00
C ASN A 139 -5.09 9.63 -5.02
N ASN A 140 -5.72 10.77 -5.29
CA ASN A 140 -5.20 11.77 -6.21
C ASN A 140 -3.87 12.37 -5.72
N ILE A 141 -3.72 12.64 -4.42
CA ILE A 141 -2.44 13.06 -3.84
C ILE A 141 -1.38 11.95 -3.99
N GLY A 142 -1.77 10.69 -3.80
CA GLY A 142 -0.92 9.53 -4.05
C GLY A 142 -0.37 9.53 -5.49
N MET A 143 -1.24 9.76 -6.47
CA MET A 143 -0.86 9.88 -7.89
C MET A 143 0.11 11.04 -8.14
N VAL A 144 -0.04 12.19 -7.47
CA VAL A 144 0.92 13.30 -7.61
C VAL A 144 2.30 12.87 -7.12
N TYR A 145 2.40 12.33 -5.90
CA TYR A 145 3.68 11.88 -5.35
C TYR A 145 4.31 10.76 -6.18
N GLU A 146 3.50 9.87 -6.75
CA GLU A 146 3.98 8.84 -7.69
C GLU A 146 4.64 9.46 -8.92
N LYS A 147 4.02 10.47 -9.55
CA LYS A 147 4.60 11.18 -10.70
C LYS A 147 5.85 11.99 -10.35
N GLU A 148 5.97 12.45 -9.11
CA GLU A 148 7.16 13.13 -8.60
C GLU A 148 8.26 12.14 -8.13
N GLY A 149 8.03 10.82 -8.18
CA GLY A 149 8.97 9.79 -7.72
C GLY A 149 9.04 9.62 -6.20
N ALA A 150 8.18 10.30 -5.45
CA ALA A 150 8.08 10.25 -3.99
C ALA A 150 7.28 9.03 -3.51
N TYR A 151 7.76 7.82 -3.84
CA TYR A 151 7.00 6.57 -3.71
C TYR A 151 6.57 6.22 -2.28
N ALA A 152 7.36 6.57 -1.26
CA ALA A 152 6.98 6.35 0.14
C ALA A 152 5.74 7.16 0.53
N GLN A 153 5.68 8.42 0.11
CA GLN A 153 4.53 9.30 0.35
C GLN A 153 3.33 8.84 -0.47
N ALA A 154 3.54 8.47 -1.75
CA ALA A 154 2.50 7.92 -2.59
C ALA A 154 1.82 6.71 -1.94
N ARG A 155 2.62 5.74 -1.46
CA ARG A 155 2.14 4.55 -0.74
C ARG A 155 1.29 4.91 0.46
N ASP A 156 1.75 5.83 1.31
CA ASP A 156 1.04 6.19 2.54
C ASP A 156 -0.34 6.80 2.22
N TYR A 157 -0.44 7.59 1.16
CA TYR A 157 -1.71 8.16 0.68
C TYR A 157 -2.63 7.13 0.03
N TYR A 158 -2.11 6.20 -0.78
CA TYR A 158 -2.90 5.10 -1.34
C TYR A 158 -3.44 4.17 -0.24
N VAL A 159 -2.60 3.78 0.73
CA VAL A 159 -3.04 2.96 1.89
C VAL A 159 -4.09 3.70 2.72
N LYS A 160 -3.91 5.01 2.92
CA LYS A 160 -4.91 5.84 3.60
C LYS A 160 -6.23 5.85 2.84
N ALA A 161 -6.22 5.97 1.51
CA ALA A 161 -7.43 5.94 0.69
C ALA A 161 -8.17 4.60 0.82
N VAL A 162 -7.47 3.46 0.73
CA VAL A 162 -8.03 2.12 0.91
C VAL A 162 -8.63 1.94 2.31
N ARG A 163 -7.95 2.42 3.36
CA ARG A 163 -8.45 2.34 4.74
C ARG A 163 -9.72 3.17 4.95
N LEU A 164 -9.75 4.39 4.42
CA LEU A 164 -10.91 5.28 4.53
C LEU A 164 -12.14 4.67 3.87
N ILE A 165 -11.99 4.09 2.68
CA ILE A 165 -13.12 3.53 1.94
C ILE A 165 -13.58 2.17 2.49
N THR A 166 -12.67 1.39 3.05
CA THR A 166 -13.04 0.14 3.74
C THR A 166 -13.98 0.43 4.93
N GLY A 167 -13.79 1.56 5.61
CA GLY A 167 -14.68 2.02 6.68
C GLY A 167 -16.04 2.54 6.22
N SER A 168 -16.23 2.85 4.93
CA SER A 168 -17.49 3.41 4.41
C SER A 168 -18.51 2.33 4.00
N GLY A 169 -18.04 1.11 3.71
CA GLY A 169 -18.87 0.02 3.18
C GLY A 169 -19.19 0.11 1.68
N ASP A 170 -18.68 1.12 0.97
CA ASP A 170 -18.86 1.27 -0.48
C ASP A 170 -17.92 0.34 -1.24
N LYS A 171 -18.43 -0.84 -1.61
CA LYS A 171 -17.67 -1.88 -2.32
C LYS A 171 -17.15 -1.43 -3.68
N LYS A 172 -17.90 -0.59 -4.41
CA LYS A 172 -17.48 -0.11 -5.74
C LYS A 172 -16.27 0.80 -5.60
N MET A 173 -16.37 1.75 -4.68
CA MET A 173 -15.27 2.66 -4.44
C MET A 173 -14.07 1.97 -3.78
N GLN A 174 -14.31 0.95 -2.95
CA GLN A 174 -13.25 0.10 -2.42
C GLN A 174 -12.49 -0.63 -3.54
N ALA A 175 -13.20 -1.23 -4.51
CA ALA A 175 -12.57 -1.89 -5.64
C ALA A 175 -11.74 -0.92 -6.50
N TYR A 176 -12.23 0.30 -6.73
CA TYR A 176 -11.47 1.34 -7.41
C TYR A 176 -10.17 1.70 -6.68
N MET A 177 -10.21 1.90 -5.35
CA MET A 177 -9.00 2.20 -4.56
C MET A 177 -8.01 1.05 -4.56
N LEU A 178 -8.51 -0.20 -4.54
CA LEU A 178 -7.68 -1.40 -4.67
C LEU A 178 -7.01 -1.46 -6.05
N ASN A 179 -7.71 -1.12 -7.14
CA ASN A 179 -7.09 -0.98 -8.46
C ASN A 179 -5.98 0.08 -8.45
N SER A 180 -6.21 1.27 -7.88
CA SER A 180 -5.20 2.33 -7.85
C SER A 180 -3.94 1.96 -7.06
N ILE A 181 -4.07 1.32 -5.89
CA ILE A 181 -2.89 0.84 -5.15
C ILE A 181 -2.22 -0.36 -5.86
N GLY A 182 -3.00 -1.17 -6.60
CA GLY A 182 -2.47 -2.23 -7.45
C GLY A 182 -1.60 -1.68 -8.59
N ASP A 183 -2.07 -0.63 -9.27
CA ASP A 183 -1.31 0.09 -10.31
C ASP A 183 -0.02 0.68 -9.73
N PHE A 184 -0.09 1.28 -8.53
CA PHE A 184 1.08 1.80 -7.83
C PHE A 184 2.14 0.71 -7.57
N TYR A 185 1.74 -0.44 -7.05
CA TYR A 185 2.68 -1.54 -6.80
C TYR A 185 3.24 -2.14 -8.09
N TRP A 186 2.48 -2.14 -9.20
CA TRP A 186 3.00 -2.52 -10.51
C TRP A 186 4.10 -1.56 -10.98
N ILE A 187 3.90 -0.25 -10.87
CA ILE A 187 4.91 0.77 -11.22
C ILE A 187 6.18 0.61 -10.38
N GLN A 188 6.06 0.14 -9.14
CA GLN A 188 7.20 -0.19 -8.26
C GLN A 188 7.88 -1.52 -8.58
N GLY A 189 7.39 -2.29 -9.56
CA GLY A 189 7.89 -3.64 -9.85
C GLY A 189 7.50 -4.68 -8.79
N ASN A 190 6.55 -4.39 -7.91
CA ASN A 190 5.98 -5.35 -6.97
C ASN A 190 4.72 -5.99 -7.57
N GLU A 191 4.96 -6.84 -8.58
CA GLU A 191 3.92 -7.58 -9.31
C GLU A 191 2.98 -8.38 -8.38
N PRO A 192 3.44 -8.99 -7.27
CA PRO A 192 2.56 -9.78 -6.42
C PRO A 192 1.58 -8.99 -5.57
N LYS A 193 2.01 -7.86 -4.98
CA LYS A 193 1.07 -6.95 -4.32
C LYS A 193 0.09 -6.41 -5.33
N SER A 194 0.57 -6.04 -6.52
CA SER A 194 -0.28 -5.62 -7.62
C SER A 194 -1.35 -6.68 -7.97
N LEU A 195 -0.93 -7.92 -8.19
CA LEU A 195 -1.81 -9.05 -8.49
C LEU A 195 -2.83 -9.30 -7.37
N LYS A 196 -2.41 -9.23 -6.10
CA LYS A 196 -3.30 -9.35 -4.93
C LYS A 196 -4.37 -8.26 -4.96
N TYR A 197 -3.96 -6.99 -5.06
CA TYR A 197 -4.89 -5.86 -5.05
C TYR A 197 -5.86 -5.88 -6.25
N PHE A 198 -5.39 -6.19 -7.46
CA PHE A 198 -6.29 -6.37 -8.61
C PHE A 198 -7.23 -7.55 -8.42
N SER A 199 -6.77 -8.67 -7.86
CA SER A 199 -7.62 -9.84 -7.59
C SER A 199 -8.70 -9.52 -6.56
N ASP A 200 -8.36 -8.79 -5.50
CA ASP A 200 -9.31 -8.35 -4.48
C ASP A 200 -10.32 -7.33 -5.05
N ALA A 201 -9.88 -6.42 -5.92
CA ALA A 201 -10.77 -5.54 -6.66
C ALA A 201 -11.75 -6.32 -7.56
N ILE A 202 -11.27 -7.33 -8.29
CA ILE A 202 -12.13 -8.19 -9.13
C ILE A 202 -13.16 -8.94 -8.30
N LYS A 203 -12.80 -9.46 -7.12
CA LYS A 203 -13.75 -10.12 -6.21
C LYS A 203 -14.89 -9.17 -5.84
N LEU A 204 -14.56 -7.95 -5.39
CA LEU A 204 -15.56 -6.94 -5.04
C LEU A 204 -16.41 -6.53 -6.24
N ASN A 205 -15.80 -6.29 -7.41
CA ASN A 205 -16.53 -5.92 -8.62
C ASN A 205 -17.45 -7.03 -9.13
N THR A 206 -17.12 -8.30 -8.85
CA THR A 206 -17.98 -9.46 -9.13
C THR A 206 -19.23 -9.42 -8.27
N GLU A 207 -19.10 -9.06 -6.99
CA GLU A 207 -20.24 -8.90 -6.09
C GLU A 207 -21.14 -7.72 -6.47
N THR A 208 -20.56 -6.62 -6.97
CA THR A 208 -21.32 -5.43 -7.37
C THR A 208 -21.88 -5.49 -8.79
N GLY A 209 -21.46 -6.48 -9.59
CA GLY A 209 -21.86 -6.63 -11.00
C GLY A 209 -21.36 -5.52 -11.92
N ASP A 210 -20.24 -4.86 -11.57
CA ASP A 210 -19.72 -3.74 -12.36
C ASP A 210 -18.84 -4.25 -13.52
N ASN A 211 -19.44 -4.43 -14.69
CA ASN A 211 -18.76 -4.98 -15.86
C ASN A 211 -17.58 -4.09 -16.33
N THR A 212 -17.64 -2.76 -16.15
CA THR A 212 -16.55 -1.86 -16.56
C THR A 212 -15.33 -2.09 -15.69
N GLU A 213 -15.51 -2.16 -14.37
CA GLU A 213 -14.40 -2.35 -13.44
C GLU A 213 -13.88 -3.80 -13.43
N LEU A 214 -14.74 -4.79 -13.72
CA LEU A 214 -14.29 -6.16 -14.01
C LEU A 214 -13.38 -6.19 -15.25
N ALA A 215 -13.77 -5.52 -16.32
CA ALA A 215 -12.96 -5.44 -17.53
C ALA A 215 -11.60 -4.78 -17.24
N ARG A 216 -11.59 -3.70 -16.45
CA ARG A 216 -10.35 -3.02 -16.03
C ARG A 216 -9.43 -3.94 -15.22
N GLY A 217 -9.98 -4.62 -14.21
CA GLY A 217 -9.20 -5.52 -13.36
C GLY A 217 -8.56 -6.66 -14.16
N TYR A 218 -9.31 -7.32 -15.04
CA TYR A 218 -8.75 -8.36 -15.90
C TYR A 218 -7.75 -7.79 -16.93
N ASN A 219 -7.94 -6.58 -17.44
CA ASN A 219 -6.95 -5.94 -18.29
C ASN A 219 -5.64 -5.70 -17.53
N ASN A 220 -5.69 -5.19 -16.30
CA ASN A 220 -4.51 -4.91 -15.50
C ASN A 220 -3.73 -6.19 -15.15
N ILE A 221 -4.42 -7.27 -14.78
CA ILE A 221 -3.77 -8.59 -14.60
C ILE A 221 -3.18 -9.10 -15.93
N GLY A 222 -3.84 -8.83 -17.06
CA GLY A 222 -3.30 -9.13 -18.38
C GLY A 222 -1.99 -8.40 -18.67
N VAL A 223 -1.86 -7.15 -18.23
CA VAL A 223 -0.62 -6.34 -18.34
C VAL A 223 0.49 -6.93 -17.46
N LEU A 224 0.19 -7.37 -16.24
CA LEU A 224 1.16 -8.05 -15.38
C LEU A 224 1.73 -9.31 -16.04
N TYR A 225 0.88 -10.19 -16.54
CA TYR A 225 1.37 -11.38 -17.24
C TYR A 225 2.07 -11.05 -18.56
N TYR A 226 1.78 -9.91 -19.17
CA TYR A 226 2.52 -9.44 -20.35
C TYR A 226 3.94 -8.99 -19.98
N SER A 227 4.13 -8.27 -18.88
CA SER A 227 5.48 -7.87 -18.42
C SER A 227 6.35 -9.08 -18.05
N GLU A 228 5.74 -10.14 -17.53
CA GLU A 228 6.40 -11.43 -17.26
C GLU A 228 6.69 -12.27 -18.53
N ASN A 229 6.35 -11.78 -19.73
CA ASN A 229 6.35 -12.56 -20.97
C ASN A 229 5.47 -13.83 -20.94
N ASN A 230 4.55 -13.94 -19.99
CA ASN A 230 3.58 -15.02 -19.88
C ASN A 230 2.36 -14.76 -20.78
N PHE A 231 2.60 -14.77 -22.09
CA PHE A 231 1.58 -14.49 -23.10
C PHE A 231 0.30 -15.34 -23.01
N PRO A 232 0.34 -16.65 -22.64
CA PRO A 232 -0.89 -17.43 -22.46
C PRO A 232 -1.81 -16.88 -21.36
N GLN A 233 -1.27 -16.53 -20.19
CA GLN A 233 -2.06 -15.95 -19.11
C GLN A 233 -2.52 -14.53 -19.43
N ALA A 234 -1.67 -13.73 -20.09
CA ALA A 234 -2.04 -12.40 -20.54
C ALA A 234 -3.22 -12.44 -21.53
N LEU A 235 -3.17 -13.30 -22.56
CA LEU A 235 -4.27 -13.49 -23.51
C LEU A 235 -5.56 -13.98 -22.85
N SER A 236 -5.46 -14.89 -21.89
CA SER A 236 -6.62 -15.39 -21.12
C SER A 236 -7.32 -14.25 -20.38
N ASN A 237 -6.55 -13.41 -19.68
CA ASN A 237 -7.08 -12.26 -18.94
C ASN A 237 -7.61 -11.17 -19.87
N TYR A 238 -6.89 -10.82 -20.94
CA TYR A 238 -7.40 -9.88 -21.95
C TYR A 238 -8.69 -10.36 -22.62
N THR A 239 -8.85 -11.67 -22.86
CA THR A 239 -10.09 -12.23 -23.42
C THR A 239 -11.26 -12.06 -22.46
N LYS A 240 -11.05 -12.30 -21.15
CA LYS A 240 -12.07 -12.02 -20.11
C LYS A 240 -12.39 -10.53 -20.07
N ALA A 241 -11.36 -9.67 -20.04
CA ALA A 241 -11.51 -8.23 -20.05
C ALA A 241 -12.34 -7.75 -21.24
N LEU A 242 -12.05 -8.27 -22.44
CA LEU A 242 -12.75 -7.93 -23.66
C LEU A 242 -14.24 -8.32 -23.62
N SER A 243 -14.56 -9.47 -23.03
CA SER A 243 -15.95 -9.91 -22.81
C SER A 243 -16.71 -8.95 -21.90
N PHE A 244 -16.11 -8.57 -20.76
CA PHE A 244 -16.72 -7.62 -19.82
C PHE A 244 -16.84 -6.21 -20.40
N ALA A 245 -15.84 -5.72 -21.13
CA ALA A 245 -15.90 -4.43 -21.82
C ALA A 245 -17.04 -4.41 -22.86
N GLY A 246 -17.24 -5.53 -23.57
CA GLY A 246 -18.38 -5.73 -24.48
C GLY A 246 -19.73 -5.66 -23.76
N LYS A 247 -19.86 -6.31 -22.60
CA LYS A 247 -21.09 -6.23 -21.77
C LYS A 247 -21.34 -4.83 -21.21
N ALA A 248 -20.28 -4.09 -20.90
CA ALA A 248 -20.35 -2.71 -20.42
C ALA A 248 -20.66 -1.70 -21.52
N GLY A 249 -20.46 -2.06 -22.79
CA GLY A 249 -20.51 -1.10 -23.90
C GLY A 249 -19.36 -0.09 -23.88
N ASP A 250 -18.26 -0.38 -23.17
CA ASP A 250 -17.10 0.52 -23.07
C ASP A 250 -16.17 0.33 -24.28
N SER A 251 -16.47 1.07 -25.35
CA SER A 251 -15.69 1.09 -26.59
C SER A 251 -14.24 1.52 -26.39
N ARG A 252 -13.96 2.43 -25.44
CA ARG A 252 -12.60 2.90 -25.15
C ARG A 252 -11.77 1.77 -24.53
N LEU A 253 -12.31 1.12 -23.50
CA LEU A 253 -11.64 0.02 -22.84
C LEU A 253 -11.47 -1.18 -23.78
N LYS A 254 -12.49 -1.47 -24.60
CA LYS A 254 -12.42 -2.48 -25.66
C LYS A 254 -11.28 -2.21 -26.64
N ALA A 255 -11.13 -0.97 -27.11
CA ALA A 255 -10.03 -0.60 -28.01
C ALA A 255 -8.66 -0.84 -27.35
N ASN A 256 -8.47 -0.39 -26.11
CA ASN A 256 -7.22 -0.61 -25.38
C ASN A 256 -6.87 -2.09 -25.23
N ILE A 257 -7.84 -2.93 -24.82
CA ILE A 257 -7.63 -4.37 -24.65
C ILE A 257 -7.25 -5.03 -25.98
N LEU A 258 -7.91 -4.66 -27.09
CA LEU A 258 -7.58 -5.16 -28.43
C LEU A 258 -6.16 -4.75 -28.84
N SER A 259 -5.73 -3.54 -28.50
CA SER A 259 -4.36 -3.06 -28.75
C SER A 259 -3.32 -3.87 -27.93
N ASN A 260 -3.63 -4.20 -26.68
CA ASN A 260 -2.77 -5.03 -25.84
C ASN A 260 -2.64 -6.45 -26.39
N ILE A 261 -3.73 -7.05 -26.88
CA ILE A 261 -3.69 -8.33 -27.58
C ILE A 261 -2.84 -8.24 -28.86
N GLY A 262 -2.98 -7.16 -29.63
CA GLY A 262 -2.15 -6.90 -30.81
C GLY A 262 -0.66 -6.84 -30.47
N SER A 263 -0.30 -6.22 -29.33
CA SER A 263 1.08 -6.15 -28.84
C SER A 263 1.65 -7.53 -28.49
N ILE A 264 0.86 -8.44 -27.92
CA ILE A 264 1.29 -9.84 -27.72
C ILE A 264 1.64 -10.51 -29.05
N TYR A 265 0.81 -10.35 -30.08
CA TYR A 265 1.09 -10.97 -31.37
C TYR A 265 2.29 -10.33 -32.07
N ARG A 266 2.56 -9.04 -31.83
CA ARG A 266 3.80 -8.38 -32.25
C ARG A 266 5.02 -9.06 -31.63
N GLU A 267 5.04 -9.25 -30.31
CA GLU A 267 6.17 -9.91 -29.62
C GLU A 267 6.37 -11.36 -30.07
N LYS A 268 5.28 -12.05 -30.46
CA LYS A 268 5.34 -13.41 -31.02
C LYS A 268 5.76 -13.45 -32.49
N GLY A 269 5.95 -12.31 -33.15
CA GLY A 269 6.25 -12.22 -34.59
C GLY A 269 5.06 -12.54 -35.52
N ASP A 270 3.83 -12.66 -34.99
CA ASP A 270 2.62 -12.92 -35.78
C ASP A 270 2.02 -11.61 -36.29
N ILE A 271 2.66 -11.06 -37.33
CA ILE A 271 2.33 -9.75 -37.91
C ILE A 271 0.87 -9.72 -38.43
N ASN A 272 0.34 -10.83 -38.93
CA ASN A 272 -1.03 -10.89 -39.45
C ASN A 272 -2.06 -10.74 -38.32
N ARG A 273 -1.85 -11.42 -37.18
CA ARG A 273 -2.73 -11.24 -36.02
C ARG A 273 -2.54 -9.89 -35.37
N GLN A 274 -1.31 -9.39 -35.26
CA GLN A 274 -1.04 -8.01 -34.82
C GLN A 274 -1.88 -7.02 -35.62
N LEU A 275 -1.77 -7.03 -36.95
CA LEU A 275 -2.52 -6.13 -37.82
C LEU A 275 -4.04 -6.28 -37.65
N SER A 276 -4.53 -7.52 -37.58
CA SER A 276 -5.97 -7.78 -37.36
C SER A 276 -6.47 -7.15 -36.05
N TYR A 277 -5.73 -7.30 -34.95
CA TYR A 277 -6.11 -6.73 -33.66
C TYR A 277 -5.92 -5.21 -33.60
N SER A 278 -4.87 -4.65 -34.21
CA SER A 278 -4.70 -3.19 -34.32
C SER A 278 -5.86 -2.54 -35.07
N LEU A 279 -6.29 -3.13 -36.20
CA LEU A 279 -7.45 -2.64 -36.95
C LEU A 279 -8.77 -2.77 -36.17
N LYS A 280 -8.98 -3.88 -35.46
CA LYS A 280 -10.14 -4.05 -34.56
C LYS A 280 -10.14 -3.03 -33.44
N SER A 281 -8.97 -2.71 -32.89
CA SER A 281 -8.80 -1.69 -31.85
C SER A 281 -9.18 -0.31 -32.38
N LEU A 282 -8.63 0.09 -33.53
CA LEU A 282 -8.97 1.36 -34.19
C LEU A 282 -10.47 1.43 -34.50
N HIS A 283 -11.07 0.35 -35.01
CA HIS A 283 -12.49 0.27 -35.27
C HIS A 283 -13.34 0.36 -33.99
N ALA A 284 -12.90 -0.26 -32.88
CA ALA A 284 -13.59 -0.14 -31.59
C ALA A 284 -13.51 1.29 -31.04
N ALA A 285 -12.48 2.04 -31.40
CA ALA A 285 -12.36 3.47 -31.07
C ALA A 285 -13.08 4.39 -32.08
N ALA A 286 -13.67 3.86 -33.15
CA ALA A 286 -14.38 4.66 -34.14
C ALA A 286 -15.55 5.41 -33.47
N GLY A 287 -15.61 6.73 -33.69
CA GLY A 287 -16.61 7.60 -33.06
C GLY A 287 -16.25 8.08 -31.65
N LEU A 288 -15.14 7.62 -31.06
CA LEU A 288 -14.63 8.22 -29.81
C LEU A 288 -13.99 9.57 -30.10
N ARG A 289 -14.41 10.61 -29.37
CA ARG A 289 -13.74 11.92 -29.33
C ARG A 289 -12.51 11.87 -28.41
N SER A 290 -11.54 11.01 -28.75
CA SER A 290 -10.30 10.87 -27.99
C SER A 290 -9.10 10.91 -28.93
N PRO A 291 -8.73 12.10 -29.46
CA PRO A 291 -7.61 12.27 -30.37
C PRO A 291 -6.31 11.59 -29.90
N PRO A 292 -5.90 11.66 -28.62
CA PRO A 292 -4.68 10.98 -28.16
C PRO A 292 -4.75 9.45 -28.31
N LEU A 293 -5.92 8.86 -28.05
CA LEU A 293 -6.10 7.41 -28.22
C LEU A 293 -6.05 7.03 -29.70
N LEU A 294 -6.77 7.76 -30.56
CA LEU A 294 -6.77 7.50 -32.00
C LEU A 294 -5.36 7.59 -32.58
N MET A 295 -4.59 8.61 -32.20
CA MET A 295 -3.18 8.76 -32.59
C MET A 295 -2.34 7.53 -32.25
N THR A 296 -2.43 7.02 -31.02
CA THR A 296 -1.73 5.79 -30.61
C THR A 296 -2.17 4.56 -31.43
N LEU A 297 -3.48 4.40 -31.65
CA LEU A 297 -4.01 3.26 -32.38
C LEU A 297 -3.63 3.28 -33.86
N LEU A 298 -3.64 4.46 -34.49
CA LEU A 298 -3.16 4.68 -35.86
C LEU A 298 -1.68 4.32 -35.97
N GLY A 299 -0.84 4.75 -35.02
CA GLY A 299 0.57 4.35 -34.96
C GLY A 299 0.76 2.84 -34.87
N ASN A 300 -0.04 2.15 -34.04
CA ASN A 300 0.01 0.69 -33.92
C ASN A 300 -0.41 -0.06 -35.20
N VAL A 301 -1.33 0.52 -35.99
CA VAL A 301 -1.69 0.00 -37.32
C VAL A 301 -0.56 0.27 -38.31
N GLY A 302 -0.01 1.49 -38.33
CA GLY A 302 1.12 1.86 -39.17
C GLY A 302 2.34 0.97 -38.94
N LEU A 303 2.68 0.70 -37.67
CA LEU A 303 3.74 -0.23 -37.28
C LEU A 303 3.50 -1.64 -37.84
N ALA A 304 2.26 -2.14 -37.78
CA ALA A 304 1.94 -3.48 -38.28
C ALA A 304 2.10 -3.58 -39.81
N TYR A 305 1.70 -2.54 -40.56
CA TYR A 305 1.92 -2.46 -42.01
C TYR A 305 3.41 -2.34 -42.36
N TRP A 306 4.19 -1.55 -41.61
CA TRP A 306 5.64 -1.46 -41.80
C TRP A 306 6.32 -2.81 -41.63
N LYS A 307 5.98 -3.56 -40.57
CA LYS A 307 6.52 -4.93 -40.36
C LYS A 307 6.12 -5.91 -41.45
N LYS A 308 5.01 -5.66 -42.16
CA LYS A 308 4.57 -6.42 -43.34
C LYS A 308 5.26 -5.94 -44.64
N SER A 309 6.14 -4.95 -44.56
CA SER A 309 6.75 -4.27 -45.70
C SER A 309 5.76 -3.56 -46.63
N ASP A 310 4.53 -3.28 -46.16
CA ASP A 310 3.55 -2.48 -46.86
C ASP A 310 3.70 -1.02 -46.42
N TYR A 311 4.77 -0.42 -46.92
CA TYR A 311 5.20 0.90 -46.53
C TYR A 311 4.20 2.01 -46.91
N SER A 312 3.41 1.81 -47.98
CA SER A 312 2.40 2.78 -48.42
C SER A 312 1.28 2.91 -47.40
N GLU A 313 0.70 1.79 -46.95
CA GLU A 313 -0.32 1.83 -45.90
C GLU A 313 0.29 2.28 -44.56
N ALA A 314 1.52 1.88 -44.24
CA ALA A 314 2.21 2.36 -43.03
C ALA A 314 2.27 3.90 -42.98
N LEU A 315 2.78 4.53 -44.04
CA LEU A 315 2.88 5.99 -44.14
C LEU A 315 1.52 6.69 -44.10
N LYS A 316 0.48 6.09 -44.66
CA LYS A 316 -0.89 6.63 -44.60
C LYS A 316 -1.40 6.72 -43.17
N TYR A 317 -1.28 5.65 -42.37
CA TYR A 317 -1.72 5.67 -40.96
C TYR A 317 -0.86 6.60 -40.09
N TYR A 318 0.46 6.65 -40.31
CA TYR A 318 1.31 7.60 -39.59
C TYR A 318 1.05 9.06 -40.00
N SER A 319 0.71 9.34 -41.26
CA SER A 319 0.32 10.69 -41.68
C SER A 319 -0.98 11.14 -41.01
N GLU A 320 -1.95 10.24 -40.85
CA GLU A 320 -3.17 10.52 -40.09
C GLU A 320 -2.88 10.78 -38.60
N ALA A 321 -1.99 9.98 -37.99
CA ALA A 321 -1.55 10.19 -36.62
C ALA A 321 -0.83 11.53 -36.44
N LEU A 322 0.03 11.92 -37.40
CA LEU A 322 0.76 13.19 -37.39
C LEU A 322 -0.20 14.38 -37.45
N ALA A 323 -1.25 14.31 -38.30
CA ALA A 323 -2.28 15.34 -38.37
C ALA A 323 -3.01 15.53 -37.03
N TYR A 324 -3.25 14.44 -36.28
CA TYR A 324 -3.77 14.55 -34.90
C TYR A 324 -2.78 15.24 -33.97
N ALA A 325 -1.50 14.84 -33.98
CA ALA A 325 -0.46 15.48 -33.16
C ALA A 325 -0.38 17.00 -33.42
N ASP A 326 -0.38 17.40 -34.70
CA ASP A 326 -0.38 18.81 -35.10
C ASP A 326 -1.63 19.55 -34.65
N SER A 327 -2.82 18.95 -34.80
CA SER A 327 -4.08 19.56 -34.37
C SER A 327 -4.15 19.80 -32.86
N LEU A 328 -3.46 18.96 -32.07
CA LEU A 328 -3.36 19.07 -30.61
C LEU A 328 -2.20 19.97 -30.16
N GLY A 329 -1.31 20.35 -31.07
CA GLY A 329 -0.04 20.99 -30.72
C GLY A 329 0.91 20.08 -29.93
N ASP A 330 0.71 18.77 -29.99
CA ASP A 330 1.51 17.74 -29.30
C ASP A 330 2.81 17.50 -30.06
N LYS A 331 3.75 18.44 -29.90
CA LYS A 331 5.08 18.37 -30.54
C LYS A 331 5.89 17.13 -30.13
N PRO A 332 5.88 16.66 -28.87
CA PRO A 332 6.52 15.39 -28.52
C PRO A 332 6.00 14.21 -29.35
N ALA A 333 4.67 14.05 -29.47
CA ALA A 333 4.10 13.00 -30.30
C ALA A 333 4.44 13.18 -31.79
N GLY A 334 4.39 14.42 -32.29
CA GLY A 334 4.77 14.76 -33.65
C GLY A 334 6.21 14.35 -33.98
N SER A 335 7.16 14.54 -33.06
CA SER A 335 8.55 14.11 -33.22
C SER A 335 8.66 12.59 -33.39
N VAL A 336 8.05 11.82 -32.49
CA VAL A 336 8.09 10.35 -32.54
C VAL A 336 7.42 9.82 -33.81
N ILE A 337 6.31 10.42 -34.25
CA ILE A 337 5.62 10.00 -35.47
C ILE A 337 6.48 10.30 -36.70
N ALA A 338 7.10 11.48 -36.77
CA ALA A 338 7.98 11.85 -37.87
C ALA A 338 9.20 10.94 -37.96
N ASP A 339 9.85 10.62 -36.83
CA ASP A 339 10.96 9.63 -36.77
C ASP A 339 10.53 8.26 -37.33
N ASN A 340 9.37 7.74 -36.90
CA ASN A 340 8.86 6.47 -37.44
C ASN A 340 8.61 6.53 -38.96
N MET A 341 8.13 7.66 -39.49
CA MET A 341 7.97 7.86 -40.93
C MET A 341 9.32 7.92 -41.65
N GLY A 342 10.33 8.53 -41.05
CA GLY A 342 11.71 8.54 -41.52
C GLY A 342 12.29 7.14 -41.64
N VAL A 343 12.16 6.32 -40.59
CA VAL A 343 12.55 4.90 -40.55
C VAL A 343 11.84 4.08 -41.64
N ILE A 344 10.56 4.35 -41.91
CA ILE A 344 9.81 3.65 -42.97
C ILE A 344 10.37 4.01 -44.35
N CYS A 345 10.60 5.29 -44.63
CA CYS A 345 11.17 5.73 -45.90
C CYS A 345 12.61 5.23 -46.08
N GLU A 346 13.38 5.18 -45.00
CA GLU A 346 14.71 4.56 -45.00
C GLU A 346 14.63 3.06 -45.34
N SER A 347 13.67 2.33 -44.76
CA SER A 347 13.42 0.91 -45.07
C SER A 347 13.02 0.68 -46.53
N GLN A 348 12.41 1.67 -47.18
CA GLN A 348 12.11 1.68 -48.62
C GLN A 348 13.33 1.98 -49.49
N GLY A 349 14.40 2.53 -48.91
CA GLY A 349 15.53 3.11 -49.65
C GLY A 349 15.27 4.52 -50.19
N ASP A 350 14.14 5.16 -49.83
CA ASP A 350 13.83 6.55 -50.19
C ASP A 350 14.50 7.51 -49.19
N TYR A 351 15.82 7.62 -49.32
CA TYR A 351 16.63 8.42 -48.41
C TYR A 351 16.31 9.93 -48.41
N PRO A 352 15.97 10.58 -49.55
CA PRO A 352 15.53 11.97 -49.53
C PRO A 352 14.30 12.20 -48.66
N LYS A 353 13.30 11.32 -48.77
CA LYS A 353 12.06 11.41 -47.98
C LYS A 353 12.29 11.01 -46.52
N ALA A 354 13.20 10.07 -46.26
CA ALA A 354 13.62 9.75 -44.90
C ALA A 354 14.22 10.98 -44.22
N LEU A 355 15.15 11.68 -44.87
CA LEU A 355 15.73 12.93 -44.35
C LEU A 355 14.67 14.01 -44.12
N GLU A 356 13.68 14.16 -45.00
CA GLU A 356 12.58 15.13 -44.82
C GLU A 356 11.85 14.90 -43.49
N TYR A 357 11.49 13.65 -43.19
CA TYR A 357 10.82 13.31 -41.94
C TYR A 357 11.73 13.39 -40.72
N GLU A 358 13.01 13.01 -40.84
CA GLU A 358 13.96 13.16 -39.72
C GLU A 358 14.24 14.63 -39.38
N PHE A 359 14.32 15.51 -40.38
CA PHE A 359 14.41 16.95 -40.14
C PHE A 359 13.14 17.52 -39.53
N LEU A 360 11.97 16.98 -39.89
CA LEU A 360 10.70 17.33 -39.24
C LEU A 360 10.71 16.91 -37.76
N SER A 361 11.15 15.68 -37.45
CA SER A 361 11.32 15.19 -36.08
C SER A 361 12.26 16.10 -35.28
N LEU A 362 13.44 16.42 -35.84
CA LEU A 362 14.39 17.35 -35.24
C LEU A 362 13.78 18.73 -34.99
N ASN A 363 12.91 19.22 -35.89
CA ASN A 363 12.23 20.50 -35.73
C ASN A 363 11.26 20.48 -34.53
N TYR A 364 10.46 19.43 -34.37
CA TYR A 364 9.57 19.27 -33.22
C TYR A 364 10.35 19.26 -31.92
N SER A 365 11.39 18.41 -31.84
CA SER A 365 12.26 18.29 -30.65
C SER A 365 12.94 19.63 -30.31
N THR A 366 13.46 20.35 -31.31
CA THR A 366 14.08 21.67 -31.11
C THR A 366 13.11 22.70 -30.55
N ARG A 367 11.85 22.70 -31.01
CA ARG A 367 10.83 23.65 -30.54
C ARG A 367 10.42 23.47 -29.08
N ILE A 368 10.63 22.28 -28.53
CA ILE A 368 10.31 21.97 -27.12
C ILE A 368 11.56 21.88 -26.24
N GLY A 369 12.76 22.03 -26.81
CA GLY A 369 14.01 21.86 -26.09
C GLY A 369 14.29 20.42 -25.65
N ASP A 370 13.74 19.43 -26.37
CA ASP A 370 13.96 18.01 -26.10
C ASP A 370 15.34 17.59 -26.64
N LEU A 371 16.33 17.61 -25.75
CA LEU A 371 17.71 17.26 -26.07
C LEU A 371 17.86 15.77 -26.44
N GLU A 372 17.04 14.88 -25.87
CA GLU A 372 17.07 13.45 -26.18
C GLU A 372 16.55 13.21 -27.60
N GLY A 373 15.37 13.77 -27.92
CA GLY A 373 14.79 13.71 -29.27
C GLY A 373 15.71 14.33 -30.33
N MET A 374 16.34 15.46 -30.01
CA MET A 374 17.35 16.08 -30.89
C MET A 374 18.56 15.17 -31.15
N ALA A 375 19.05 14.46 -30.13
CA ALA A 375 20.17 13.53 -30.28
C ALA A 375 19.79 12.34 -31.18
N ILE A 376 18.60 11.76 -30.96
CA ILE A 376 18.08 10.63 -31.74
C ILE A 376 17.94 11.02 -33.22
N SER A 377 17.22 12.11 -33.54
CA SER A 377 17.01 12.53 -34.93
C SER A 377 18.34 12.86 -35.63
N LYS A 378 19.30 13.48 -34.94
CA LYS A 378 20.61 13.77 -35.52
C LYS A 378 21.41 12.50 -35.81
N ASN A 379 21.38 11.49 -34.92
CA ASN A 379 22.01 10.20 -35.18
C ASN A 379 21.40 9.58 -36.44
N LYS A 380 20.07 9.61 -36.57
CA LYS A 380 19.35 9.06 -37.71
C LYS A 380 19.64 9.77 -39.03
N ILE A 381 19.66 11.10 -39.03
CA ILE A 381 20.10 11.91 -40.19
C ILE A 381 21.53 11.53 -40.61
N GLY A 382 22.42 11.36 -39.63
CA GLY A 382 23.79 10.93 -39.84
C GLY A 382 23.91 9.54 -40.48
N GLU A 383 23.14 8.57 -39.97
CA GLU A 383 23.03 7.21 -40.51
C GLU A 383 22.59 7.24 -41.98
N ILE A 384 21.55 8.01 -42.30
CA ILE A 384 21.02 8.13 -43.66
C ILE A 384 22.05 8.77 -44.60
N TYR A 385 22.75 9.82 -44.19
CA TYR A 385 23.83 10.41 -44.99
C TYR A 385 25.00 9.44 -45.20
N SER A 386 25.34 8.62 -44.19
CA SER A 386 26.34 7.57 -44.30
C SER A 386 25.96 6.55 -45.37
N LYS A 387 24.69 6.10 -45.40
CA LYS A 387 24.15 5.20 -46.43
C LYS A 387 24.16 5.82 -47.83
N GLN A 388 23.98 7.14 -47.95
CA GLN A 388 24.14 7.89 -49.19
C GLN A 388 25.61 8.13 -49.58
N LYS A 389 26.59 7.70 -48.77
CA LYS A 389 28.03 7.99 -48.91
C LYS A 389 28.36 9.48 -48.83
N ASN A 390 27.48 10.29 -48.25
CA ASN A 390 27.76 11.69 -47.94
C ASN A 390 28.50 11.78 -46.59
N VAL A 391 29.79 11.40 -46.63
CA VAL A 391 30.65 11.27 -45.44
C VAL A 391 30.71 12.57 -44.61
N LYS A 392 30.74 13.73 -45.28
CA LYS A 392 30.87 15.03 -44.60
C LYS A 392 29.65 15.34 -43.74
N GLU A 393 28.45 15.20 -44.28
CA GLU A 393 27.23 15.45 -43.51
C GLU A 393 26.99 14.35 -42.47
N ALA A 394 27.30 13.10 -42.80
CA ALA A 394 27.21 11.99 -41.84
C ALA A 394 28.06 12.27 -40.59
N GLU A 395 29.34 12.61 -40.76
CA GLU A 395 30.24 12.94 -39.66
C GLU A 395 29.72 14.10 -38.82
N ASN A 396 29.25 15.17 -39.46
CA ASN A 396 28.73 16.36 -38.79
C ASN A 396 27.54 16.05 -37.88
N TYR A 397 26.54 15.31 -38.40
CA TYR A 397 25.34 14.99 -37.65
C TYR A 397 25.58 13.96 -36.54
N ILE A 398 26.40 12.93 -36.80
CA ILE A 398 26.74 11.91 -35.80
C ILE A 398 27.54 12.52 -34.63
N LEU A 399 28.47 13.43 -34.90
CA LEU A 399 29.21 14.13 -33.84
C LEU A 399 28.29 14.97 -32.95
N GLN A 400 27.34 15.70 -33.56
CA GLN A 400 26.36 16.47 -32.79
C GLN A 400 25.42 15.58 -31.99
N ALA A 401 25.01 14.43 -32.55
CA ALA A 401 24.19 13.45 -31.86
C ALA A 401 24.91 12.87 -30.63
N LEU A 402 26.17 12.46 -30.80
CA LEU A 402 27.00 11.92 -29.74
C LEU A 402 27.21 12.94 -28.61
N TYR A 403 27.53 14.19 -28.96
CA TYR A 403 27.69 15.28 -27.98
C TYR A 403 26.41 15.51 -27.15
N LEU A 404 25.24 15.57 -27.82
CA LEU A 404 23.97 15.75 -27.12
C LEU A 404 23.64 14.54 -26.26
N ALA A 405 23.78 13.32 -26.80
CA ALA A 405 23.51 12.08 -26.08
C ALA A 405 24.39 11.94 -24.83
N ASP A 406 25.67 12.31 -24.90
CA ASP A 406 26.58 12.36 -23.75
C ASP A 406 26.09 13.36 -22.68
N SER A 407 25.60 14.53 -23.10
CA SER A 407 25.12 15.58 -22.18
C SER A 407 23.86 15.21 -21.39
N VAL A 408 23.04 14.30 -21.93
CA VAL A 408 21.81 13.78 -21.29
C VAL A 408 21.94 12.31 -20.86
N HIS A 409 23.13 11.73 -20.97
CA HIS A 409 23.42 10.33 -20.61
C HIS A 409 22.54 9.29 -21.32
N LEU A 410 22.22 9.51 -22.60
CA LEU A 410 21.40 8.61 -23.41
C LEU A 410 22.24 7.46 -23.98
N LEU A 411 22.50 6.45 -23.15
CA LEU A 411 23.43 5.34 -23.44
C LEU A 411 23.21 4.65 -24.79
N GLN A 412 21.96 4.43 -25.21
CA GLN A 412 21.67 3.76 -26.49
C GLN A 412 22.12 4.60 -27.69
N THR A 413 21.88 5.91 -27.64
CA THR A 413 22.29 6.83 -28.72
C THR A 413 23.79 7.05 -28.71
N ILE A 414 24.43 7.03 -27.53
CA ILE A 414 25.90 7.03 -27.40
C ILE A 414 26.46 5.77 -28.06
N GLU A 415 25.92 4.59 -27.74
CA GLU A 415 26.34 3.32 -28.35
C GLU A 415 26.25 3.39 -29.88
N ASN A 416 25.08 3.72 -30.43
CA ASN A 416 24.85 3.77 -31.86
C ASN A 416 25.76 4.81 -32.55
N SER A 417 25.78 6.04 -32.03
CA SER A 417 26.57 7.14 -32.63
C SER A 417 28.07 6.87 -32.58
N ALA A 418 28.57 6.29 -31.48
CA ALA A 418 29.98 5.96 -31.34
C ALA A 418 30.38 4.83 -32.29
N LEU A 419 29.52 3.82 -32.48
CA LEU A 419 29.73 2.76 -33.46
C LEU A 419 29.76 3.33 -34.89
N ASP A 420 28.74 4.09 -35.27
CA ASP A 420 28.65 4.70 -36.62
C ASP A 420 29.87 5.57 -36.91
N LEU A 421 30.28 6.42 -35.94
CA LEU A 421 31.43 7.30 -36.08
C LEU A 421 32.75 6.52 -36.16
N SER A 422 32.89 5.43 -35.39
CA SER A 422 34.08 4.56 -35.47
C SER A 422 34.23 3.91 -36.85
N THR A 423 33.12 3.45 -37.44
CA THR A 423 33.12 2.86 -38.77
C THR A 423 33.45 3.91 -39.84
N LEU A 424 32.91 5.12 -39.70
CA LEU A 424 33.17 6.24 -40.61
C LEU A 424 34.65 6.66 -40.58
N PHE A 425 35.24 6.81 -39.39
CA PHE A 425 36.66 7.13 -39.26
C PHE A 425 37.57 6.02 -39.80
N ALA A 426 37.22 4.76 -39.57
CA ALA A 426 37.95 3.62 -40.13
C ALA A 426 37.92 3.64 -41.68
N GLN A 427 36.77 3.94 -42.29
CA GLN A 427 36.63 4.08 -43.74
C GLN A 427 37.47 5.23 -44.32
N LYS A 428 37.68 6.31 -43.55
CA LYS A 428 38.54 7.44 -43.92
C LYS A 428 40.04 7.18 -43.67
N GLY A 429 40.40 6.09 -43.00
CA GLY A 429 41.77 5.79 -42.57
C GLY A 429 42.22 6.57 -41.33
N GLU A 430 41.29 7.18 -40.58
CA GLU A 430 41.54 7.91 -39.34
C GLU A 430 41.53 6.96 -38.13
N TRP A 431 42.47 6.01 -38.12
CA TRP A 431 42.47 4.85 -37.20
C TRP A 431 42.48 5.22 -35.71
N GLU A 432 43.18 6.29 -35.34
CA GLU A 432 43.24 6.75 -33.95
C GLU A 432 41.87 7.21 -33.46
N LYS A 433 41.18 8.05 -34.25
CA LYS A 433 39.83 8.50 -33.91
C LYS A 433 38.84 7.33 -33.92
N ALA A 434 38.95 6.44 -34.91
CA ALA A 434 38.12 5.25 -34.98
C ALA A 434 38.25 4.37 -33.73
N TYR A 435 39.47 4.19 -33.23
CA TYR A 435 39.73 3.45 -32.01
C TYR A 435 39.15 4.14 -30.77
N HIS A 436 39.33 5.46 -30.64
CA HIS A 436 38.78 6.21 -29.51
C HIS A 436 37.26 6.17 -29.45
N THR A 437 36.57 6.37 -30.58
CA THR A 437 35.11 6.29 -30.62
C THR A 437 34.61 4.86 -30.44
N TYR A 438 35.36 3.85 -30.92
CA TYR A 438 35.05 2.45 -30.64
C TYR A 438 35.11 2.11 -29.14
N LEU A 439 36.05 2.68 -28.38
CA LEU A 439 36.08 2.52 -26.92
C LEU A 439 34.86 3.16 -26.23
N GLN A 440 34.35 4.28 -26.75
CA GLN A 440 33.10 4.88 -26.25
C GLN A 440 31.90 3.95 -26.51
N TYR A 441 31.83 3.34 -27.69
CA TYR A 441 30.84 2.30 -28.02
C TYR A 441 30.89 1.14 -27.02
N VAL A 442 32.07 0.56 -26.79
CA VAL A 442 32.24 -0.55 -25.84
C VAL A 442 31.82 -0.13 -24.43
N SER A 443 32.22 1.06 -23.98
CA SER A 443 31.83 1.55 -22.65
C SER A 443 30.31 1.76 -22.52
N ALA A 444 29.65 2.28 -23.56
CA ALA A 444 28.19 2.47 -23.55
C ALA A 444 27.46 1.12 -23.53
N LYS A 445 27.93 0.17 -24.34
CA LYS A 445 27.42 -1.20 -24.39
C LYS A 445 27.56 -1.93 -23.05
N ASP A 446 28.73 -1.89 -22.43
CA ASP A 446 28.97 -2.52 -21.12
C ASP A 446 28.03 -1.94 -20.04
N LYS A 447 27.77 -0.63 -20.09
CA LYS A 447 26.82 0.03 -19.17
C LYS A 447 25.37 -0.39 -19.41
N LEU A 448 24.98 -0.59 -20.67
CA LEU A 448 23.65 -1.10 -21.01
C LEU A 448 23.48 -2.54 -20.51
N GLU A 449 24.46 -3.41 -20.77
CA GLU A 449 24.44 -4.78 -20.28
C GLU A 449 24.41 -4.84 -18.74
N ALA A 450 25.19 -4.00 -18.05
CA ALA A 450 25.18 -3.93 -16.60
C ALA A 450 23.83 -3.44 -16.04
N LYS A 451 23.16 -2.50 -16.71
CA LYS A 451 21.82 -2.01 -16.35
C LYS A 451 20.79 -3.13 -16.47
N ASP A 452 20.86 -3.93 -17.52
CA ASP A 452 19.95 -5.06 -17.73
C ASP A 452 20.15 -6.15 -16.67
N HIS A 453 21.40 -6.46 -16.32
CA HIS A 453 21.71 -7.39 -15.23
C HIS A 453 21.25 -6.87 -13.86
N GLY A 454 21.43 -5.57 -13.58
CA GLY A 454 20.95 -4.94 -12.34
C GLY A 454 19.43 -5.00 -12.21
N ASN A 455 18.70 -4.74 -13.30
CA ASN A 455 17.24 -4.86 -13.32
C ASN A 455 16.79 -6.32 -13.11
N ALA A 456 17.47 -7.29 -13.72
CA ALA A 456 17.18 -8.71 -13.51
C ALA A 456 17.44 -9.15 -12.06
N LEU A 457 18.51 -8.64 -11.42
CA LEU A 457 18.80 -8.91 -10.00
C LEU A 457 17.73 -8.30 -9.07
N LEU A 458 17.31 -7.06 -9.32
CA LEU A 458 16.23 -6.40 -8.60
C LEU A 458 14.90 -7.15 -8.75
N GLN A 459 14.59 -7.64 -9.95
CA GLN A 459 13.42 -8.50 -10.18
C GLN A 459 13.52 -9.82 -9.41
N ALA A 460 14.69 -10.46 -9.40
CA ALA A 460 14.92 -11.70 -8.65
C ALA A 460 14.81 -11.48 -7.12
N GLN A 461 15.35 -10.39 -6.60
CA GLN A 461 15.25 -10.02 -5.18
C GLN A 461 13.81 -9.69 -4.78
N SER A 462 13.09 -8.95 -5.61
CA SER A 462 11.65 -8.68 -5.44
C SER A 462 10.84 -9.99 -5.43
N ALA A 463 11.19 -10.96 -6.30
CA ALA A 463 10.56 -12.27 -6.33
C ALA A 463 10.84 -13.12 -5.07
N GLU A 464 12.04 -12.99 -4.47
CA GLU A 464 12.41 -13.68 -3.23
C GLU A 464 11.73 -13.06 -2.00
N GLU A 465 11.71 -11.72 -1.89
CA GLU A 465 10.90 -11.01 -0.90
C GLU A 465 9.42 -11.38 -1.01
N HIS A 466 8.91 -11.53 -2.23
CA HIS A 466 7.57 -12.02 -2.48
C HIS A 466 7.35 -13.47 -2.02
N HIS A 467 8.30 -14.37 -2.26
CA HIS A 467 8.18 -15.74 -1.77
C HIS A 467 8.04 -15.75 -0.24
N ILE A 468 8.76 -14.87 0.45
CA ILE A 468 8.67 -14.71 1.90
C ILE A 468 7.33 -14.07 2.31
N GLU A 469 6.89 -12.99 1.67
CA GLU A 469 5.62 -12.31 1.98
C GLU A 469 4.39 -13.18 1.66
N SER A 470 4.43 -13.98 0.59
CA SER A 470 3.35 -14.91 0.24
C SER A 470 3.25 -16.08 1.23
N ILE A 471 4.37 -16.54 1.78
CA ILE A 471 4.37 -17.49 2.90
C ILE A 471 3.74 -16.84 4.13
N ILE A 472 4.07 -15.58 4.44
CA ILE A 472 3.46 -14.84 5.55
C ILE A 472 1.96 -14.67 5.35
N GLN A 473 1.52 -14.26 4.16
CA GLN A 473 0.10 -14.12 3.87
C GLN A 473 -0.63 -15.46 3.92
N LYS A 474 -0.03 -16.54 3.41
CA LYS A 474 -0.62 -17.88 3.51
C LYS A 474 -0.74 -18.34 4.96
N MET A 475 0.24 -18.02 5.81
CA MET A 475 0.15 -18.27 7.25
C MET A 475 -0.97 -17.44 7.91
N GLU A 476 -1.21 -16.21 7.46
CA GLU A 476 -2.32 -15.37 7.93
C GLU A 476 -3.68 -15.87 7.45
N ASP A 477 -3.80 -16.26 6.18
CA ASP A 477 -5.02 -16.81 5.59
C ASP A 477 -5.35 -18.19 6.18
N ASP A 478 -4.34 -19.04 6.42
CA ASP A 478 -4.51 -20.33 7.11
C ASP A 478 -4.94 -20.09 8.57
N LYS A 479 -4.41 -19.06 9.23
CA LYS A 479 -4.87 -18.63 10.56
C LYS A 479 -6.32 -18.16 10.53
N GLU A 480 -6.73 -17.37 9.53
CA GLU A 480 -8.13 -16.96 9.36
C GLU A 480 -9.05 -18.14 9.00
N MET A 481 -8.61 -19.09 8.18
CA MET A 481 -9.36 -20.29 7.82
C MET A 481 -9.56 -21.22 9.02
N VAL A 482 -8.56 -21.34 9.91
CA VAL A 482 -8.68 -22.02 11.19
C VAL A 482 -9.68 -21.29 12.10
N LEU A 483 -9.65 -19.95 12.13
CA LEU A 483 -10.62 -19.14 12.89
C LEU A 483 -12.06 -19.23 12.31
N MET A 484 -12.21 -19.29 10.98
CA MET A 484 -13.50 -19.48 10.31
C MET A 484 -14.05 -20.90 10.47
N GLY A 485 -13.19 -21.93 10.44
CA GLY A 485 -13.54 -23.31 10.76
C GLY A 485 -14.00 -23.51 12.21
N LEU A 486 -13.50 -22.68 13.13
CA LEU A 486 -13.99 -22.61 14.51
C LEU A 486 -15.35 -21.88 14.61
N SER A 487 -15.63 -20.93 13.73
CA SER A 487 -16.91 -20.19 13.70
C SER A 487 -18.11 -21.05 13.24
N GLY A 488 -17.89 -21.99 12.31
CA GLY A 488 -18.92 -22.95 11.85
C GLY A 488 -19.31 -23.98 12.92
N LYS A 489 -18.37 -24.34 13.81
CA LYS A 489 -18.67 -25.12 15.03
C LYS A 489 -19.35 -24.27 16.11
N GLY A 490 -19.18 -22.95 16.09
CA GLY A 490 -19.78 -22.03 17.05
C GLY A 490 -21.31 -22.03 17.08
N ARG A 491 -22.00 -22.31 15.96
CA ARG A 491 -23.48 -22.37 15.94
C ARG A 491 -24.01 -23.64 16.60
N TRP A 492 -23.38 -24.78 16.36
CA TRP A 492 -23.70 -26.05 17.02
C TRP A 492 -23.25 -26.07 18.48
N VAL A 493 -22.11 -25.45 18.81
CA VAL A 493 -21.66 -25.25 20.19
C VAL A 493 -22.59 -24.30 20.94
N LYS A 494 -23.13 -23.25 20.29
CA LYS A 494 -24.14 -22.36 20.90
C LYS A 494 -25.47 -23.09 21.16
N ILE A 495 -25.98 -23.86 20.19
CA ILE A 495 -27.20 -24.66 20.36
C ILE A 495 -27.00 -25.74 21.42
N ALA A 496 -25.87 -26.45 21.39
CA ALA A 496 -25.51 -27.44 22.41
C ALA A 496 -25.33 -26.78 23.78
N SER A 497 -24.70 -25.61 23.86
CA SER A 497 -24.53 -24.86 25.11
C SER A 497 -25.85 -24.34 25.66
N ALA A 498 -26.80 -23.94 24.79
CA ALA A 498 -28.13 -23.50 25.19
C ALA A 498 -28.98 -24.69 25.67
N LEU A 499 -28.87 -25.86 25.02
CA LEU A 499 -29.50 -27.09 25.46
C LEU A 499 -28.89 -27.60 26.77
N ILE A 500 -27.57 -27.50 26.95
CA ILE A 500 -26.87 -27.80 28.20
C ILE A 500 -27.25 -26.80 29.29
N LEU A 501 -27.45 -25.51 28.96
CA LEU A 501 -27.94 -24.50 29.92
C LEU A 501 -29.39 -24.76 30.31
N LEU A 502 -30.25 -25.14 29.38
CA LEU A 502 -31.64 -25.52 29.65
C LEU A 502 -31.70 -26.78 30.51
N LEU A 503 -30.89 -27.79 30.19
CA LEU A 503 -30.75 -29.00 30.99
C LEU A 503 -30.18 -28.67 32.38
N ALA A 504 -29.19 -27.77 32.46
CA ALA A 504 -28.63 -27.30 33.71
C ALA A 504 -29.65 -26.51 34.53
N LEU A 505 -30.53 -25.72 33.91
CA LEU A 505 -31.60 -24.99 34.62
C LEU A 505 -32.69 -25.94 35.12
N VAL A 506 -33.05 -26.97 34.35
CA VAL A 506 -33.95 -28.05 34.80
C VAL A 506 -33.31 -28.86 35.93
N ILE A 507 -32.01 -29.15 35.82
CA ILE A 507 -31.23 -29.81 36.87
C ILE A 507 -31.09 -28.90 38.10
N ILE A 508 -30.91 -27.59 37.95
CA ILE A 508 -30.85 -26.61 39.05
C ILE A 508 -32.23 -26.50 39.73
N PHE A 509 -33.32 -26.54 38.98
CA PHE A 509 -34.69 -26.55 39.52
C PHE A 509 -34.99 -27.83 40.30
N LEU A 510 -34.60 -29.00 39.76
CA LEU A 510 -34.69 -30.28 40.46
C LEU A 510 -33.72 -30.35 41.65
N LEU A 511 -32.52 -29.77 41.53
CA LEU A 511 -31.55 -29.65 42.61
C LEU A 511 -32.02 -28.67 43.68
N GLN A 512 -32.78 -27.60 43.39
CA GLN A 512 -33.33 -26.73 44.43
C GLN A 512 -34.39 -27.45 45.27
N ILE A 513 -35.21 -28.31 44.64
CA ILE A 513 -36.14 -29.21 45.34
C ILE A 513 -35.38 -30.23 46.19
N ASN A 514 -34.25 -30.74 45.69
CA ASN A 514 -33.42 -31.71 46.41
C ASN A 514 -32.56 -31.07 47.51
N ILE A 515 -32.02 -29.86 47.26
CA ILE A 515 -31.18 -29.05 48.16
C ILE A 515 -32.01 -28.56 49.34
N TYR A 516 -33.28 -28.20 49.19
CA TYR A 516 -34.16 -27.95 50.34
C TYR A 516 -34.30 -29.19 51.26
N SER A 517 -34.26 -30.40 50.69
CA SER A 517 -34.30 -31.65 51.47
C SER A 517 -32.93 -32.11 52.00
N LEU A 518 -31.83 -31.64 51.39
CA LEU A 518 -30.44 -32.02 51.69
C LEU A 518 -29.67 -30.97 52.50
N THR A 519 -30.16 -29.72 52.61
CA THR A 519 -29.59 -28.61 53.41
C THR A 519 -29.62 -28.87 54.93
N HIS A 520 -30.20 -29.99 55.35
CA HIS A 520 -30.12 -30.44 56.74
C HIS A 520 -29.17 -31.62 56.96
N LYS A 521 -28.38 -32.04 55.97
CA LYS A 521 -27.57 -33.26 56.13
C LYS A 521 -26.14 -33.27 55.59
N ALA A 522 -25.62 -32.20 54.99
CA ALA A 522 -24.26 -32.24 54.47
C ALA A 522 -23.56 -30.86 54.44
N GLU A 523 -23.28 -30.32 55.62
CA GLU A 523 -22.26 -29.27 55.87
C GLU A 523 -20.81 -29.79 55.73
N GLY A 524 -20.59 -30.95 55.14
CA GLY A 524 -19.26 -31.54 54.97
C GLY A 524 -18.74 -31.38 53.54
N ASP A 525 -17.64 -30.64 53.41
CA ASP A 525 -16.65 -30.73 52.32
C ASP A 525 -17.00 -30.17 50.93
N LYS A 526 -16.45 -28.98 50.62
CA LYS A 526 -15.43 -28.81 49.54
C LYS A 526 -14.89 -27.37 49.42
N ALA A 527 -13.58 -27.24 49.60
CA ALA A 527 -12.79 -26.02 49.45
C ALA A 527 -11.94 -25.99 48.15
N GLN A 528 -11.88 -24.81 47.52
CA GLN A 528 -10.72 -24.10 46.94
C GLN A 528 -9.77 -24.80 45.92
N ASN A 529 -9.42 -24.08 44.84
CA ASN A 529 -8.18 -24.24 44.06
C ASN A 529 -7.42 -22.90 44.10
N GLY A 530 -6.22 -22.86 44.64
CA GLY A 530 -5.37 -21.65 44.71
C GLY A 530 -3.89 -22.03 44.59
N TYR A 531 -3.12 -21.21 43.86
CA TYR A 531 -1.66 -21.35 43.77
C TYR A 531 -0.99 -20.12 44.42
N PHE A 532 0.07 -20.35 45.20
CA PHE A 532 0.90 -19.33 45.85
C PHE A 532 2.19 -19.11 45.05
N ILE A 533 2.72 -17.89 45.05
CA ILE A 533 3.99 -17.54 44.39
C ILE A 533 4.86 -16.79 45.41
N LEU A 534 6.13 -17.20 45.53
CA LEU A 534 7.12 -16.79 46.52
C LEU A 534 8.36 -16.22 45.81
N TYR A 535 8.52 -14.90 45.76
CA TYR A 535 9.67 -14.24 45.13
C TYR A 535 10.67 -13.77 46.19
N MET A 536 11.97 -14.09 46.06
CA MET A 536 12.99 -13.79 47.07
C MET A 536 14.00 -12.73 46.63
N PRO A 537 13.83 -11.42 46.91
CA PRO A 537 14.88 -10.41 46.71
C PRO A 537 16.12 -10.63 47.60
N HIS A 538 17.31 -10.22 47.13
CA HIS A 538 18.52 -10.21 47.97
C HIS A 538 18.36 -9.19 49.15
N SER A 539 19.31 -9.16 50.09
CA SER A 539 19.30 -8.30 51.29
C SER A 539 19.02 -6.84 50.91
N VAL A 540 18.18 -6.14 51.69
CA VAL A 540 18.08 -4.67 51.62
C VAL A 540 19.30 -4.10 52.33
N GLU A 541 20.47 -4.25 51.70
CA GLU A 541 21.70 -3.59 52.15
C GLU A 541 21.66 -2.11 51.74
N SER A 542 22.31 -1.24 52.53
CA SER A 542 22.61 0.14 52.14
C SER A 542 23.15 0.16 50.70
N GLY A 543 22.41 0.78 49.79
CA GLY A 543 22.47 0.44 48.39
C GLY A 543 21.07 0.02 47.96
N LYS A 544 20.82 -1.25 47.71
CA LYS A 544 19.70 -1.86 46.95
C LYS A 544 18.31 -1.23 47.12
N PHE A 545 17.58 -1.07 46.02
CA PHE A 545 16.21 -0.53 46.00
C PHE A 545 15.17 -1.61 45.67
N CYS A 546 13.97 -1.45 46.25
CA CYS A 546 12.76 -2.18 45.90
C CYS A 546 11.65 -1.15 45.65
N ARG A 547 10.95 -1.21 44.51
CA ARG A 547 9.84 -0.31 44.17
C ARG A 547 8.66 -1.11 43.65
N GLY A 548 7.48 -0.85 44.22
CA GLY A 548 6.21 -1.33 43.69
C GLY A 548 5.34 -0.16 43.25
N GLU A 549 4.72 -0.29 42.09
CA GLU A 549 3.77 0.71 41.57
C GLU A 549 2.58 0.00 40.95
N ARG A 550 1.37 0.48 41.26
CA ARG A 550 0.12 -0.06 40.69
C ARG A 550 -0.59 1.04 39.93
N TRP A 551 -1.01 0.75 38.71
CA TRP A 551 -1.87 1.60 37.91
C TRP A 551 -3.00 0.76 37.33
N GLN A 552 -4.25 1.14 37.61
CA GLN A 552 -5.44 0.39 37.20
C GLN A 552 -5.35 -1.11 37.56
N ASP A 553 -5.49 -1.98 36.56
CA ASP A 553 -5.40 -3.43 36.66
C ASP A 553 -3.97 -3.96 36.50
N THR A 554 -2.94 -3.12 36.49
CA THR A 554 -1.53 -3.55 36.39
C THR A 554 -0.73 -3.19 37.61
N THR A 555 0.06 -4.13 38.12
CA THR A 555 1.05 -3.93 39.18
C THR A 555 2.45 -4.27 38.67
N LEU A 556 3.42 -3.38 38.92
CA LEU A 556 4.85 -3.57 38.66
C LEU A 556 5.62 -3.65 39.97
N LEU A 557 6.51 -4.62 40.08
CA LEU A 557 7.54 -4.69 41.11
C LEU A 557 8.92 -4.67 40.44
N MET A 558 9.81 -3.85 40.97
CA MET A 558 11.19 -3.71 40.52
C MET A 558 12.15 -3.85 41.69
N TYR A 559 13.24 -4.59 41.47
CA TYR A 559 14.29 -4.78 42.46
C TYR A 559 15.68 -4.71 41.82
N GLY A 560 16.64 -3.98 42.41
CA GLY A 560 18.02 -3.93 41.90
C GLY A 560 19.02 -3.18 42.79
N ASN A 561 20.31 -3.20 42.41
CA ASN A 561 21.38 -2.41 43.03
C ASN A 561 21.30 -0.93 42.56
N PRO A 562 21.62 0.08 43.38
CA PRO A 562 21.45 1.47 43.00
C PRO A 562 22.78 2.22 42.92
N ASP A 563 22.95 2.91 41.81
CA ASP A 563 23.66 4.19 41.83
C ASP A 563 22.59 5.28 41.96
N VAL A 564 22.57 5.89 43.14
CA VAL A 564 21.43 6.56 43.81
C VAL A 564 20.91 7.83 43.11
N LEU A 565 21.58 8.34 42.06
CA LEU A 565 21.14 9.53 41.33
C LEU A 565 20.40 9.26 40.01
N HIS A 566 20.63 8.11 39.34
CA HIS A 566 20.04 7.85 38.01
C HIS A 566 18.62 7.25 38.07
N MET A 567 18.26 6.57 39.15
CA MET A 567 16.99 5.84 39.21
C MET A 567 15.78 6.68 39.63
N SER A 568 15.97 7.82 40.31
CA SER A 568 14.86 8.76 40.53
C SER A 568 14.39 9.40 39.21
N ALA A 569 15.33 9.61 38.28
CA ALA A 569 15.07 10.10 36.93
C ALA A 569 14.41 9.03 36.06
N GLN A 570 14.91 7.78 36.09
CA GLN A 570 14.29 6.68 35.34
C GLN A 570 12.89 6.34 35.86
N GLY A 571 12.66 6.37 37.19
CA GLY A 571 11.32 6.19 37.76
C GLY A 571 10.30 7.23 37.28
N LYS A 572 10.73 8.49 37.09
CA LYS A 572 9.89 9.55 36.49
C LYS A 572 9.67 9.35 34.99
N ILE A 573 10.67 8.83 34.26
CA ILE A 573 10.58 8.52 32.83
C ILE A 573 9.62 7.34 32.59
N LEU A 574 9.69 6.29 33.41
CA LEU A 574 8.76 5.16 33.38
C LEU A 574 7.32 5.64 33.68
N GLN A 575 7.15 6.54 34.66
CA GLN A 575 5.83 7.11 34.97
C GLN A 575 5.25 7.89 33.77
N LYS A 576 6.06 8.70 33.08
CA LYS A 576 5.58 9.59 32.01
C LYS A 576 5.18 8.87 30.71
N ASN A 577 5.76 7.70 30.43
CA ASN A 577 5.57 7.00 29.15
C ASN A 577 4.53 5.87 29.19
N TYR A 578 4.16 5.33 30.36
CA TYR A 578 3.31 4.12 30.45
C TYR A 578 1.93 4.32 31.07
N LEU A 579 1.61 5.52 31.57
CA LEU A 579 0.29 5.92 32.07
C LEU A 579 -0.84 5.84 31.01
N ASN A 580 -0.53 5.57 29.74
CA ASN A 580 -1.47 5.47 28.62
C ASN A 580 -1.67 4.05 28.04
N LEU A 581 -1.23 2.98 28.72
CA LEU A 581 -1.44 1.59 28.29
C LEU A 581 -2.38 0.81 29.24
N PRO A 582 -3.68 1.16 29.33
CA PRO A 582 -4.67 0.32 29.99
C PRO A 582 -4.76 -1.04 29.27
N ASP A 583 -4.86 -2.14 30.02
CA ASP A 583 -5.07 -3.52 29.51
C ASP A 583 -3.94 -4.16 28.67
N ALA A 584 -2.74 -3.56 28.62
CA ALA A 584 -1.63 -4.16 27.89
C ALA A 584 -1.15 -5.47 28.54
N ASP A 585 -0.78 -6.44 27.69
CA ASP A 585 -0.20 -7.71 28.13
C ASP A 585 1.08 -7.43 28.95
N PRO A 586 1.22 -8.00 30.17
CA PRO A 586 2.42 -7.87 31.00
C PRO A 586 3.75 -8.07 30.25
N GLU A 587 3.80 -8.94 29.25
CA GLU A 587 4.98 -9.18 28.42
C GLU A 587 5.37 -7.98 27.55
N ILE A 588 4.37 -7.30 26.96
CA ILE A 588 4.58 -6.07 26.17
C ILE A 588 5.07 -4.94 27.07
N ILE A 589 4.49 -4.83 28.27
CA ILE A 589 4.89 -3.83 29.26
C ILE A 589 6.35 -4.05 29.66
N LEU A 590 6.72 -5.30 29.96
CA LEU A 590 8.06 -5.66 30.41
C LEU A 590 9.11 -5.43 29.30
N LYS A 591 8.80 -5.80 28.05
CA LYS A 591 9.67 -5.51 26.88
C LYS A 591 9.90 -4.02 26.68
N LYS A 592 8.85 -3.20 26.76
CA LYS A 592 8.96 -1.74 26.61
C LYS A 592 9.77 -1.10 27.74
N ILE A 593 9.63 -1.59 28.98
CA ILE A 593 10.44 -1.13 30.10
C ILE A 593 11.93 -1.40 29.79
N ARG A 594 12.28 -2.60 29.29
CA ARG A 594 13.68 -2.92 28.89
C ARG A 594 14.23 -1.96 27.82
N GLU A 595 13.41 -1.62 26.82
CA GLU A 595 13.82 -0.73 25.72
C GLU A 595 14.07 0.71 26.21
N SER A 596 13.31 1.16 27.22
CA SER A 596 13.40 2.52 27.76
C SER A 596 14.55 2.74 28.75
N VAL A 597 15.03 1.67 29.40
CA VAL A 597 16.19 1.74 30.28
C VAL A 597 17.45 1.76 29.40
N ASN A 598 18.15 2.89 29.36
CA ASN A 598 19.36 3.05 28.55
C ASN A 598 20.57 2.36 29.20
N TRP A 599 20.77 1.08 28.86
CA TRP A 599 21.83 0.22 29.40
C TRP A 599 23.26 0.64 29.03
N ASN A 600 23.44 1.59 28.09
CA ASN A 600 24.75 1.97 27.53
C ASN A 600 25.40 3.20 28.20
N SER A 601 24.88 3.69 29.33
CA SER A 601 25.42 4.88 30.01
C SER A 601 26.31 4.58 31.22
N ILE A 602 26.65 3.32 31.46
CA ILE A 602 27.52 2.92 32.58
C ILE A 602 28.95 2.79 32.03
N ASP A 603 29.81 3.73 32.40
CA ASP A 603 31.22 3.74 32.07
C ASP A 603 31.90 2.39 32.37
N ASN A 604 32.85 2.02 31.50
CA ASN A 604 33.63 0.79 31.38
C ASN A 604 34.47 0.33 32.61
N LYS A 605 34.01 0.53 33.86
CA LYS A 605 34.73 0.08 35.07
C LYS A 605 33.83 -0.46 36.20
N MET A 606 32.66 -1.01 35.88
CA MET A 606 31.86 -1.77 36.87
C MET A 606 31.31 -3.05 36.25
N ASP A 607 32.12 -4.11 36.27
CA ASP A 607 31.80 -5.43 35.72
C ASP A 607 30.65 -6.19 36.46
N ASP A 608 30.06 -5.62 37.52
CA ASP A 608 29.26 -6.40 38.49
C ASP A 608 27.84 -5.87 38.82
N LYS A 609 27.26 -4.93 38.04
CA LYS A 609 26.06 -4.18 38.54
C LYS A 609 24.85 -3.95 37.61
N ASN A 610 24.55 -4.83 36.65
CA ASN A 610 23.27 -4.74 35.89
C ASN A 610 22.19 -5.72 36.37
N ASN A 611 21.98 -5.81 37.69
CA ASN A 611 21.14 -6.86 38.30
C ASN A 611 19.76 -6.32 38.71
N ILE A 612 18.92 -5.96 37.72
CA ILE A 612 17.52 -5.59 37.95
C ILE A 612 16.61 -6.78 37.64
N THR A 613 15.71 -7.11 38.58
CA THR A 613 14.59 -8.05 38.40
C THR A 613 13.27 -7.29 38.26
N LEU A 614 12.44 -7.72 37.31
CA LEU A 614 11.15 -7.12 36.99
C LEU A 614 10.03 -8.14 37.13
N LEU A 615 8.91 -7.73 37.72
CA LEU A 615 7.66 -8.48 37.75
C LEU A 615 6.50 -7.56 37.38
N VAL A 616 5.72 -7.94 36.37
CA VAL A 616 4.50 -7.24 35.96
C VAL A 616 3.32 -8.20 36.09
N ALA A 617 2.28 -7.80 36.82
CA ALA A 617 1.03 -8.53 36.98
C ALA A 617 -0.12 -7.71 36.41
N ASN A 618 -0.93 -8.29 35.53
CA ASN A 618 -2.19 -7.70 35.09
C ASN A 618 -3.36 -8.51 35.70
N HIS A 619 -4.10 -7.87 36.60
CA HIS A 619 -5.22 -8.39 37.37
C HIS A 619 -6.41 -8.77 36.48
N LYS A 620 -6.69 -7.97 35.46
CA LYS A 620 -7.79 -8.21 34.51
C LYS A 620 -7.53 -9.40 33.59
N LEU A 621 -6.29 -9.52 33.10
CA LEU A 621 -5.84 -10.65 32.29
C LEU A 621 -5.49 -11.89 33.13
N SER A 622 -5.45 -11.73 34.46
CA SER A 622 -4.96 -12.72 35.42
C SER A 622 -3.62 -13.33 34.97
N LYS A 623 -2.69 -12.48 34.51
CA LYS A 623 -1.41 -12.88 33.91
C LYS A 623 -0.27 -12.18 34.64
N ILE A 624 0.78 -12.93 34.96
CA ILE A 624 2.00 -12.43 35.61
C ILE A 624 3.19 -12.76 34.71
N CYS A 625 4.03 -11.77 34.43
CA CYS A 625 5.29 -11.94 33.72
C CYS A 625 6.46 -11.54 34.63
N TRP A 626 7.52 -12.32 34.59
CA TRP A 626 8.69 -12.16 35.43
C TRP A 626 9.98 -12.38 34.65
N GLU A 627 10.99 -11.58 34.97
CA GLU A 627 12.34 -11.70 34.45
C GLU A 627 13.33 -11.38 35.57
N GLY A 628 14.11 -12.39 35.99
CA GLY A 628 15.17 -12.23 36.96
C GLY A 628 16.56 -12.06 36.34
N SER A 629 17.42 -11.32 37.03
CA SER A 629 18.85 -11.22 36.71
C SER A 629 19.72 -12.14 37.58
N ASP A 630 19.41 -12.28 38.88
CA ASP A 630 20.17 -13.10 39.85
C ASP A 630 19.30 -13.87 40.86
N LEU A 631 18.03 -13.50 40.99
CA LEU A 631 17.16 -13.95 42.06
C LEU A 631 16.23 -15.03 41.55
N SER A 632 16.14 -16.16 42.26
CA SER A 632 15.19 -17.22 41.92
C SER A 632 13.77 -16.85 42.33
N MET A 633 12.80 -17.12 41.46
CA MET A 633 11.38 -17.09 41.80
C MET A 633 10.94 -18.49 42.22
N TRP A 634 10.12 -18.59 43.26
CA TRP A 634 9.58 -19.86 43.75
C TRP A 634 8.06 -19.86 43.58
N LEU A 635 7.47 -20.99 43.22
CA LEU A 635 6.03 -21.18 43.04
C LEU A 635 5.58 -22.30 43.97
N ILE A 636 4.57 -22.05 44.79
CA ILE A 636 4.08 -22.97 45.82
C ILE A 636 2.57 -23.20 45.62
N GLY A 637 2.16 -24.31 44.99
CA GLY A 637 0.75 -24.71 44.92
C GLY A 637 0.34 -25.65 46.04
N LYS A 638 -0.97 -25.94 46.17
CA LYS A 638 -1.56 -26.87 47.17
C LYS A 638 -0.81 -28.22 47.37
N LYS A 639 -0.02 -28.68 46.38
CA LYS A 639 0.80 -29.91 46.47
C LYS A 639 2.15 -29.87 45.73
N LYS A 640 2.59 -28.72 45.21
CA LYS A 640 3.81 -28.65 44.38
C LYS A 640 4.64 -27.40 44.67
N PHE A 641 5.95 -27.57 44.65
CA PHE A 641 6.94 -26.54 44.95
C PHE A 641 7.93 -26.48 43.80
N PHE A 642 8.05 -25.33 43.13
CA PHE A 642 8.92 -25.14 41.97
C PHE A 642 9.84 -23.96 42.20
N LYS A 643 11.14 -24.14 41.99
CA LYS A 643 12.12 -23.06 41.95
C LYS A 643 12.45 -22.77 40.49
N ILE A 644 12.24 -21.53 40.07
CA ILE A 644 12.67 -20.99 38.79
C ILE A 644 13.94 -20.16 39.07
N THR A 645 15.07 -20.68 38.60
CA THR A 645 16.37 -19.98 38.70
C THR A 645 16.57 -19.19 37.41
N PRO A 646 16.88 -17.88 37.47
CA PRO A 646 17.15 -17.10 36.28
C PRO A 646 18.47 -17.56 35.64
N ASP A 647 18.63 -17.25 34.35
CA ASP A 647 19.90 -17.44 33.66
C ASP A 647 20.93 -16.47 34.26
N LYS A 648 22.07 -16.98 34.77
CA LYS A 648 23.13 -16.12 35.31
C LYS A 648 23.68 -15.25 34.19
N THR A 649 23.54 -13.93 34.32
CA THR A 649 24.13 -12.99 33.36
C THR A 649 25.65 -12.94 33.56
N ASN A 650 26.43 -13.58 32.68
CA ASN A 650 27.84 -13.24 32.51
C ASN A 650 27.94 -11.84 31.88
N SER A 651 28.94 -11.06 32.27
CA SER A 651 29.21 -9.66 31.89
C SER A 651 29.33 -9.38 30.38
N HIS A 652 29.09 -10.35 29.50
CA HIS A 652 29.27 -10.24 28.05
C HIS A 652 28.04 -10.62 27.20
N LEU A 653 26.85 -10.80 27.79
CA LEU A 653 25.63 -11.05 27.01
C LEU A 653 24.85 -9.75 26.74
N THR A 654 24.68 -9.43 25.45
CA THR A 654 23.94 -8.26 24.94
C THR A 654 22.42 -8.40 25.09
N LYS A 655 21.72 -7.25 24.97
CA LYS A 655 20.27 -6.92 25.05
C LYS A 655 19.16 -7.99 24.85
N ASN A 656 19.42 -9.18 24.33
CA ASN A 656 18.40 -10.16 23.91
C ASN A 656 18.33 -11.48 24.70
N ASP A 657 19.20 -11.74 25.68
CA ASP A 657 19.35 -13.11 26.22
C ASP A 657 18.64 -13.41 27.56
N ARG A 658 17.80 -12.52 28.09
CA ARG A 658 17.08 -12.79 29.35
C ARG A 658 15.73 -13.48 29.13
N ARG A 659 15.65 -14.73 29.58
CA ARG A 659 14.45 -15.57 29.52
C ARG A 659 13.29 -14.95 30.31
N LEU A 660 12.18 -14.71 29.61
CA LEU A 660 10.93 -14.25 30.18
C LEU A 660 10.10 -15.44 30.67
N TYR A 661 9.54 -15.34 31.87
CA TYR A 661 8.64 -16.33 32.43
C TYR A 661 7.23 -15.75 32.57
N THR A 662 6.24 -16.52 32.12
CA THR A 662 4.83 -16.10 32.11
C THR A 662 3.99 -17.11 32.88
N LEU A 663 3.12 -16.62 33.77
CA LEU A 663 2.27 -17.39 34.66
C LEU A 663 0.82 -16.91 34.55
N GLN A 664 -0.11 -17.85 34.47
CA GLN A 664 -1.54 -17.58 34.53
C GLN A 664 -2.01 -17.72 35.98
N ALA A 665 -2.57 -16.66 36.55
CA ALA A 665 -3.15 -16.62 37.88
C ALA A 665 -4.69 -16.76 37.81
N ALA A 666 -5.32 -17.15 38.91
CA ALA A 666 -6.76 -17.13 39.08
C ALA A 666 -7.18 -15.94 39.98
N LYS A 667 -8.40 -15.45 39.79
CA LYS A 667 -8.97 -14.35 40.58
C LYS A 667 -9.00 -14.74 42.07
N GLY A 668 -8.32 -13.98 42.92
CA GLY A 668 -8.19 -14.24 44.36
C GLY A 668 -6.92 -14.98 44.78
N ASP A 669 -6.01 -15.31 43.85
CA ASP A 669 -4.66 -15.76 44.19
C ASP A 669 -3.89 -14.64 44.90
N VAL A 670 -3.03 -14.99 45.86
CA VAL A 670 -2.21 -14.01 46.60
C VAL A 670 -0.72 -14.26 46.37
N LEU A 671 -0.04 -13.26 45.81
CA LEU A 671 1.39 -13.22 45.53
C LEU A 671 2.12 -12.61 46.73
N TYR A 672 3.05 -13.34 47.36
CA TYR A 672 3.88 -12.79 48.44
C TYR A 672 5.36 -12.74 48.03
N THR A 673 6.07 -11.64 48.35
CA THR A 673 7.53 -11.50 48.11
C THR A 673 8.29 -11.31 49.42
N PHE A 674 9.47 -11.93 49.56
CA PHE A 674 10.22 -12.08 50.81
C PHE A 674 11.71 -11.67 50.64
N SER A 675 12.30 -10.83 51.50
CA SER A 675 13.75 -10.52 51.42
C SER A 675 14.68 -11.71 51.74
N LYS A 676 15.97 -11.60 51.39
CA LYS A 676 17.04 -12.62 51.59
C LYS A 676 17.21 -13.10 53.01
N GLY A 677 16.88 -12.27 54.00
CA GLY A 677 16.87 -12.68 55.41
C GLY A 677 15.98 -13.91 55.62
N TRP A 678 14.94 -14.07 54.81
CA TRP A 678 14.10 -15.29 54.77
C TRP A 678 14.83 -16.50 54.20
N GLN A 679 15.76 -16.35 53.25
CA GLN A 679 16.50 -17.46 52.65
C GLN A 679 17.46 -18.13 53.65
N ILE A 680 18.10 -17.34 54.51
CA ILE A 680 18.98 -17.85 55.58
C ILE A 680 18.15 -18.56 56.65
N ARG A 681 16.97 -18.03 56.99
CA ARG A 681 16.08 -18.57 58.05
C ARG A 681 15.19 -19.73 57.60
N LEU A 682 14.78 -19.78 56.33
CA LEU A 682 14.07 -20.91 55.69
C LEU A 682 15.03 -21.98 55.14
N GLY A 683 16.34 -21.74 55.23
CA GLY A 683 17.42 -22.72 55.11
C GLY A 683 17.94 -22.96 53.69
N THR A 684 19.24 -22.74 53.52
CA THR A 684 20.10 -23.51 52.60
C THR A 684 21.02 -24.40 53.43
N ALA A 685 20.53 -25.51 54.01
CA ALA A 685 21.37 -26.60 54.54
C ALA A 685 20.57 -27.88 54.88
N SER A 686 21.07 -29.01 54.34
CA SER A 686 20.81 -30.43 54.65
C SER A 686 19.50 -31.10 54.17
N PRO A 687 19.57 -32.24 53.42
CA PRO A 687 18.42 -33.02 52.95
C PRO A 687 17.56 -33.68 54.04
N ASN A 688 18.02 -33.71 55.30
CA ASN A 688 17.38 -34.49 56.37
C ASN A 688 16.91 -33.67 57.59
N GLY A 689 16.85 -32.33 57.50
CA GLY A 689 16.31 -31.48 58.56
C GLY A 689 14.99 -30.82 58.13
N ALA A 690 13.86 -31.27 58.68
CA ALA A 690 12.57 -30.63 58.46
C ALA A 690 12.60 -29.20 59.05
N ASN A 691 12.64 -28.19 58.19
CA ASN A 691 12.62 -26.80 58.64
C ASN A 691 11.22 -26.48 59.18
N THR A 692 11.08 -26.38 60.51
CA THR A 692 9.81 -26.24 61.24
C THR A 692 9.02 -25.01 60.80
N LEU A 693 9.69 -23.92 60.42
CA LEU A 693 9.02 -22.70 59.94
C LEU A 693 8.39 -22.91 58.55
N LEU A 694 9.05 -23.61 57.63
CA LEU A 694 8.48 -23.93 56.31
C LEU A 694 7.27 -24.87 56.44
N GLN A 695 7.29 -25.80 57.39
CA GLN A 695 6.13 -26.64 57.70
C GLN A 695 4.98 -25.82 58.31
N LYS A 696 5.24 -24.95 59.29
CA LYS A 696 4.24 -24.03 59.85
C LYS A 696 3.65 -23.09 58.78
N ILE A 697 4.47 -22.58 57.87
CA ILE A 697 4.02 -21.77 56.72
C ILE A 697 3.13 -22.59 55.77
N LYS A 698 3.44 -23.87 55.55
CA LYS A 698 2.61 -24.79 54.75
C LYS A 698 1.20 -24.98 55.32
N GLU A 699 1.06 -24.93 56.65
CA GLU A 699 -0.24 -25.07 57.32
C GLU A 699 -1.12 -23.83 57.16
N VAL A 700 -0.52 -22.64 57.05
CA VAL A 700 -1.24 -21.39 56.81
C VAL A 700 -1.86 -21.35 55.40
N PHE A 701 -1.25 -22.02 54.42
CA PHE A 701 -1.72 -22.04 53.01
C PHE A 701 -3.10 -22.68 52.79
N ASN A 702 -3.67 -23.38 53.77
CA ASN A 702 -5.02 -23.94 53.65
C ASN A 702 -6.13 -23.00 54.15
N LEU A 703 -5.76 -21.82 54.66
CA LEU A 703 -6.69 -20.84 55.24
C LEU A 703 -7.14 -19.83 54.17
N ASP A 704 -8.18 -19.04 54.44
CA ASP A 704 -8.60 -17.96 53.54
C ASP A 704 -7.60 -16.78 53.55
N PRO A 705 -7.57 -15.93 52.51
CA PRO A 705 -6.57 -14.86 52.35
C PRO A 705 -6.44 -13.87 53.51
N GLU A 706 -7.53 -13.51 54.21
CA GLU A 706 -7.46 -12.57 55.33
C GLU A 706 -6.89 -13.26 56.58
N THR A 707 -7.32 -14.48 56.88
CA THR A 707 -6.79 -15.30 57.97
C THR A 707 -5.31 -15.64 57.75
N GLN A 708 -4.91 -15.89 56.50
CA GLN A 708 -3.52 -16.11 56.12
C GLN A 708 -2.65 -14.90 56.52
N ARG A 709 -3.07 -13.68 56.20
CA ARG A 709 -2.31 -12.45 56.51
C ARG A 709 -2.06 -12.30 58.02
N SER A 710 -3.07 -12.60 58.84
CA SER A 710 -2.94 -12.54 60.31
C SER A 710 -2.01 -13.63 60.84
N LYS A 711 -2.18 -14.88 60.39
CA LYS A 711 -1.34 -16.00 60.84
C LYS A 711 0.10 -15.91 60.37
N PHE A 712 0.34 -15.37 59.17
CA PHE A 712 1.69 -15.07 58.72
C PHE A 712 2.34 -14.04 59.63
N ARG A 713 1.64 -12.95 59.98
CA ARG A 713 2.17 -11.96 60.92
C ARG A 713 2.52 -12.58 62.27
N GLU A 714 1.63 -13.38 62.84
CA GLU A 714 1.84 -14.06 64.12
C GLU A 714 3.03 -15.04 64.10
N LEU A 715 3.13 -15.87 63.06
CA LEU A 715 4.27 -16.79 62.88
C LEU A 715 5.60 -16.06 62.72
N ILE A 716 5.60 -14.92 62.03
CA ILE A 716 6.79 -14.09 61.83
C ILE A 716 7.19 -13.44 63.16
N GLU A 717 6.23 -12.92 63.93
CA GLU A 717 6.45 -12.31 65.25
C GLU A 717 6.94 -13.33 66.30
N GLU A 718 6.33 -14.52 66.38
CA GLU A 718 6.74 -15.63 67.26
C GLU A 718 8.18 -16.09 66.94
N HIS A 719 8.54 -16.15 65.66
CA HIS A 719 9.87 -16.54 65.23
C HIS A 719 10.92 -15.45 65.51
N LEU A 720 10.56 -14.17 65.34
CA LEU A 720 11.43 -13.02 65.63
C LEU A 720 11.77 -12.86 67.12
N GLN A 721 10.86 -13.23 68.04
CA GLN A 721 11.13 -13.20 69.48
C GLN A 721 12.16 -14.24 69.94
N ASN A 722 12.34 -15.32 69.19
CA ASN A 722 13.16 -16.47 69.57
C ASN A 722 14.53 -16.53 68.84
N THR A 723 14.85 -15.56 67.97
CA THR A 723 16.15 -15.51 67.27
C THR A 723 16.71 -14.08 67.18
N PRO A 724 17.99 -13.85 67.49
CA PRO A 724 18.59 -12.52 67.35
C PRO A 724 18.52 -12.03 65.89
N GLN A 725 18.18 -10.75 65.68
CA GLN A 725 18.00 -10.16 64.36
C GLN A 725 19.35 -9.83 63.73
N THR A 726 19.67 -10.49 62.61
CA THR A 726 20.94 -10.32 61.87
C THR A 726 20.77 -9.71 60.47
N GLU A 727 19.55 -9.66 59.90
CA GLU A 727 19.22 -9.02 58.61
C GLU A 727 17.76 -8.50 58.60
N ASP A 728 17.45 -7.56 57.71
CA ASP A 728 16.10 -6.99 57.52
C ASP A 728 15.14 -7.92 56.76
N LEU A 729 13.92 -8.06 57.29
CA LEU A 729 12.85 -8.88 56.71
C LEU A 729 11.79 -8.00 56.03
N LEU A 730 11.61 -8.16 54.72
CA LEU A 730 10.54 -7.51 53.95
C LEU A 730 9.56 -8.57 53.45
N LEU A 731 8.25 -8.36 53.69
CA LEU A 731 7.15 -9.15 53.14
C LEU A 731 6.15 -8.23 52.42
N THR A 732 5.90 -8.43 51.13
CA THR A 732 4.83 -7.73 50.40
C THR A 732 3.84 -8.72 49.81
N GLY A 733 2.54 -8.45 49.94
CA GLY A 733 1.46 -9.28 49.43
C GLY A 733 0.66 -8.56 48.34
N LEU A 734 0.29 -9.27 47.28
CA LEU A 734 -0.46 -8.78 46.12
C LEU A 734 -1.61 -9.75 45.84
N ILE A 735 -2.86 -9.30 46.02
CA ILE A 735 -4.04 -10.09 45.65
C ILE A 735 -4.30 -9.87 44.17
N VAL A 736 -4.35 -10.95 43.38
CA VAL A 736 -4.58 -10.95 41.93
C VAL A 736 -6.05 -10.76 41.61
#